data_AF-A0A377RW80-F1
#
_entry.id   AF-A0A377RW80-F1
#
_cell.length_a   1.000
_cell.length_b   1.000
_cell.length_c   1.000
_cell.angle_alpha   90.00
_cell.angle_beta   90.00
_cell.angle_gamma   90.00
#
_symmetry.space_group_name_H-M   'P 1'
#
loop_
_entity.id
_entity.type
_entity.pdbx_description
1 polymer ?
#
loop_
_entity_poly.entity_id
_entity_poly.type
_entity_poly.pdbx_seq_one_letter_code
_entity_poly.pdbx_strand_id
1 'polypeptide(L)'
;MKTNEAQFYEVLENLFIGVKIEDKQESLLDPTPKALKSGMINLMKAKSQYYQNKKQELKKLIDLKCQDNNDLKEELFDKLYSFFKRYFSANGGIYFNDTPLYDSLYTKSDYEKCSLKKDTALFYKTKDLYYVKSETNYKDFCFELENILFNFDTSSLESKKNNEKIDLVFNLKDIDTKTNTLNFSVTLSSKGTQTKTNEILKDCFNQGIKLDEEVLKKALVKFKKQGSMDYFIHKNAQGFLKEQLDLYLFEYLFKEMTAFDHKRLNGINIIKEVALEVVALVSEFENELCKIWNKPRLVLNSHFIVSLDKLKAKNYDLNKITSHPNYPKQVKEWQDLNLKITDNLLENEFLPLDTIYFKDLEEEVKSLFSENEINGTLIKSENYQALNSLKNRYKEAIDCIYIDPPYNTQNNEFVYADNFKRSSWLTMMENRLELAHALLNDKGVMFVSIDDNEQAYLKVLMDEVFNGGGGDNFVASLIWQKKKGGGQDSENFVKEHEYILCYQKEKFNIIDTEIDHDIQDFSKTINGKQAKILKLEKWGAGALKSDAPSLYYSIKDPNGNDFYPIAPNGEEGRWRKKPENLDSEHIFWQENSKGRLIPYEVIYYDEIKNAKKVIKTRTIFTEYGTTTEATKEILALFNGTKLFDTPKPEALISRILEISTKENDLVLDFFAGSGTTCAVAHKMKRKYIGIEMGEHFESVILPRLKKVIGGFKSGTLKEFNGGGVVKVYELESYEEILRKIKYEDNDKPLAYDEQYSDLVERKNESYTLNVEALEKMGVDIKETLENLHGVGVEFFNEKVVKFKGNDKEVEILKALKEALIW
;
A
#
# COMPACT_ATOMS: atom_id res chain seq x y z
N MET A 1 -16.75 -15.11 -41.21
CA MET A 1 -16.99 -14.19 -40.09
C MET A 1 -17.83 -14.92 -39.05
N LYS A 2 -17.60 -14.69 -37.75
CA LYS A 2 -18.46 -15.23 -36.68
C LYS A 2 -19.81 -14.51 -36.72
N THR A 3 -20.90 -15.20 -36.35
CA THR A 3 -22.24 -14.57 -36.21
C THR A 3 -22.28 -13.65 -34.99
N ASN A 4 -23.18 -12.66 -34.96
CA ASN A 4 -23.35 -11.75 -33.81
C ASN A 4 -23.65 -12.52 -32.51
N GLU A 5 -24.45 -13.59 -32.61
CA GLU A 5 -24.70 -14.52 -31.50
C GLU A 5 -23.40 -15.14 -30.97
N ALA A 6 -22.56 -15.68 -31.86
CA ALA A 6 -21.30 -16.30 -31.47
C ALA A 6 -20.33 -15.27 -30.85
N GLN A 7 -20.31 -14.05 -31.37
CA GLN A 7 -19.49 -12.96 -30.84
C GLN A 7 -19.96 -12.51 -29.44
N PHE A 8 -21.27 -12.38 -29.22
CA PHE A 8 -21.82 -12.04 -27.91
C PHE A 8 -21.48 -13.09 -26.85
N TYR A 9 -21.70 -14.38 -27.14
CA TYR A 9 -21.37 -15.44 -26.20
C TYR A 9 -19.87 -15.59 -25.97
N GLU A 10 -19.03 -15.28 -26.95
CA GLU A 10 -17.57 -15.24 -26.78
C GLU A 10 -17.14 -14.11 -25.83
N VAL A 11 -17.76 -12.92 -25.91
CA VAL A 11 -17.50 -11.82 -24.98
C VAL A 11 -17.85 -12.21 -23.54
N LEU A 12 -19.00 -12.86 -23.32
CA LEU A 12 -19.37 -13.37 -22.00
C LEU A 12 -18.44 -14.51 -21.55
N GLU A 13 -18.09 -15.44 -22.44
CA GLU A 13 -17.18 -16.54 -22.13
C GLU A 13 -15.81 -16.03 -21.69
N ASN A 14 -15.26 -15.02 -22.38
CA ASN A 14 -13.99 -14.39 -22.01
C ASN A 14 -14.04 -13.66 -20.67
N LEU A 15 -15.19 -13.09 -20.27
CA LEU A 15 -15.34 -12.47 -18.95
C LEU A 15 -15.23 -13.50 -17.83
N PHE A 16 -15.89 -14.64 -17.97
CA PHE A 16 -15.94 -15.67 -16.92
C PHE A 16 -14.74 -16.62 -16.97
N ILE A 17 -14.38 -17.11 -18.15
CA ILE A 17 -13.32 -18.11 -18.33
C ILE A 17 -11.94 -17.45 -18.49
N GLY A 18 -11.88 -16.14 -18.76
CA GLY A 18 -10.64 -15.48 -19.14
C GLY A 18 -10.05 -16.10 -20.40
N VAL A 19 -8.72 -16.08 -20.52
CA VAL A 19 -8.03 -16.85 -21.57
C VAL A 19 -8.09 -18.34 -21.22
N LYS A 20 -8.73 -19.17 -22.06
CA LYS A 20 -8.86 -20.64 -21.89
C LYS A 20 -7.59 -21.26 -21.28
N ILE A 21 -7.78 -22.00 -20.20
CA ILE A 21 -6.78 -22.88 -19.61
C ILE A 21 -6.97 -24.22 -20.33
N GLU A 22 -6.01 -24.66 -21.14
CA GLU A 22 -6.06 -26.01 -21.67
C GLU A 22 -5.83 -26.98 -20.51
N ASP A 23 -6.91 -27.61 -20.03
CA ASP A 23 -6.83 -28.73 -19.10
C ASP A 23 -6.10 -29.88 -19.81
N LYS A 24 -4.80 -30.04 -19.56
CA LYS A 24 -4.19 -31.36 -19.67
C LYS A 24 -4.64 -32.18 -18.47
N GLN A 25 -5.12 -33.38 -18.77
CA GLN A 25 -5.59 -34.38 -17.81
C GLN A 25 -4.55 -34.55 -16.69
N GLU A 26 -4.98 -34.37 -15.44
CA GLU A 26 -4.23 -34.77 -14.26
C GLU A 26 -3.81 -36.24 -14.44
N SER A 27 -2.52 -36.52 -14.24
CA SER A 27 -1.95 -37.86 -14.33
C SER A 27 -2.77 -38.84 -13.47
N LEU A 28 -3.37 -39.85 -14.10
CA LEU A 28 -4.11 -40.94 -13.46
C LEU A 28 -3.22 -41.87 -12.60
N LEU A 29 -1.95 -41.51 -12.34
CA LEU A 29 -0.93 -42.40 -11.77
C LEU A 29 -0.25 -41.89 -10.49
N ASP A 30 -0.63 -40.73 -9.93
CA ASP A 30 -0.07 -40.27 -8.64
C ASP A 30 -1.17 -39.76 -7.69
N PRO A 31 -1.58 -40.56 -6.68
CA PRO A 31 -2.62 -40.19 -5.72
C PRO A 31 -2.07 -39.40 -4.51
N THR A 32 -0.84 -38.86 -4.56
CA THR A 32 -0.25 -38.17 -3.41
C THR A 32 -0.62 -36.67 -3.40
N PRO A 33 -1.33 -36.15 -2.37
CA PRO A 33 -1.74 -34.76 -2.29
C PRO A 33 -0.55 -33.87 -1.87
N LYS A 34 0.22 -33.36 -2.83
CA LYS A 34 1.27 -32.35 -2.58
C LYS A 34 1.25 -31.13 -3.48
N ALA A 35 0.51 -31.14 -4.59
CA ALA A 35 0.30 -29.92 -5.37
C ALA A 35 -0.78 -29.07 -4.68
N LEU A 36 -0.37 -28.03 -3.96
CA LEU A 36 -1.27 -26.97 -3.49
C LEU A 36 -2.04 -26.43 -4.71
N LYS A 37 -3.36 -26.65 -4.75
CA LYS A 37 -4.24 -26.10 -5.79
C LYS A 37 -4.10 -24.57 -5.77
N SER A 38 -3.93 -23.92 -6.93
CA SER A 38 -4.00 -22.46 -7.02
C SER A 38 -5.44 -22.01 -6.81
N GLY A 39 -5.64 -21.03 -5.92
CA GLY A 39 -6.91 -20.37 -5.66
C GLY A 39 -7.42 -19.63 -6.88
N MET A 40 -6.55 -18.94 -7.63
CA MET A 40 -6.95 -18.31 -8.89
C MET A 40 -7.46 -19.33 -9.93
N ILE A 41 -6.83 -20.50 -10.06
CA ILE A 41 -7.34 -21.58 -10.93
C ILE A 41 -8.72 -22.05 -10.47
N ASN A 42 -8.91 -22.18 -9.16
CA ASN A 42 -10.19 -22.57 -8.58
C ASN A 42 -11.29 -21.53 -8.86
N LEU A 43 -10.95 -20.23 -8.79
CA LEU A 43 -11.83 -19.15 -9.20
C LEU A 43 -12.22 -19.24 -10.67
N MET A 44 -11.27 -19.50 -11.57
CA MET A 44 -11.57 -19.66 -12.99
C MET A 44 -12.50 -20.86 -13.26
N LYS A 45 -12.32 -21.96 -12.53
CA LYS A 45 -13.22 -23.12 -12.59
C LYS A 45 -14.64 -22.76 -12.14
N ALA A 46 -14.77 -22.05 -11.01
CA ALA A 46 -16.07 -21.62 -10.49
C ALA A 46 -16.78 -20.64 -11.44
N LYS A 47 -16.06 -19.64 -11.98
CA LYS A 47 -16.58 -18.72 -13.00
C LYS A 47 -17.08 -19.46 -14.25
N SER A 48 -16.32 -20.44 -14.72
CA SER A 48 -16.69 -21.26 -15.88
C SER A 48 -17.98 -22.04 -15.64
N GLN A 49 -18.11 -22.71 -14.48
CA GLN A 49 -19.30 -23.47 -14.13
C GLN A 49 -20.54 -22.57 -14.00
N TYR A 50 -20.41 -21.43 -13.32
CA TYR A 50 -21.46 -20.41 -13.24
C TYR A 50 -21.93 -19.95 -14.63
N TYR A 51 -20.98 -19.60 -15.51
CA TYR A 51 -21.30 -19.16 -16.86
C TYR A 51 -22.02 -20.24 -17.67
N GLN A 52 -21.58 -21.50 -17.62
CA GLN A 52 -22.22 -22.57 -18.38
C GLN A 52 -23.68 -22.79 -17.97
N ASN A 53 -23.98 -22.68 -16.67
CA ASN A 53 -25.35 -22.78 -16.17
C ASN A 53 -26.20 -21.60 -16.65
N LYS A 54 -25.76 -20.37 -16.34
CA LYS A 54 -26.51 -19.15 -16.67
C LYS A 54 -26.64 -18.90 -18.17
N LYS A 55 -25.69 -19.37 -18.99
CA LYS A 55 -25.79 -19.35 -20.46
C LYS A 55 -27.00 -20.10 -20.97
N GLN A 56 -27.38 -21.23 -20.34
CA GLN A 56 -28.55 -21.99 -20.75
C GLN A 56 -29.85 -21.26 -20.41
N GLU A 57 -29.92 -20.62 -19.25
CA GLU A 57 -31.06 -19.78 -18.85
C GLU A 57 -31.23 -18.58 -19.79
N LEU A 58 -30.13 -17.88 -20.08
CA LEU A 58 -30.12 -16.74 -20.99
C LEU A 58 -30.56 -17.13 -22.41
N LYS A 59 -30.13 -18.28 -22.91
CA LYS A 59 -30.58 -18.81 -24.21
C LYS A 59 -32.09 -19.02 -24.24
N LYS A 60 -32.65 -19.69 -23.22
CA LYS A 60 -34.10 -19.91 -23.10
C LYS A 60 -34.88 -18.59 -23.06
N LEU A 61 -34.38 -17.61 -22.32
CA LEU A 61 -34.99 -16.28 -22.24
C LEU A 61 -35.01 -15.57 -23.61
N ILE A 62 -33.87 -15.55 -24.30
CA ILE A 62 -33.74 -14.91 -25.61
C ILE A 62 -34.65 -15.60 -26.64
N ASP A 63 -34.65 -16.94 -26.66
CA ASP A 63 -35.50 -17.71 -27.58
C ASP A 63 -36.99 -17.46 -27.33
N LEU A 64 -37.42 -17.32 -26.07
CA LEU A 64 -38.79 -16.99 -25.70
C LEU A 64 -39.17 -15.56 -26.12
N LYS A 65 -38.28 -14.57 -25.89
CA LYS A 65 -38.54 -13.16 -26.18
C LYS A 65 -38.52 -12.84 -27.68
N CYS A 66 -37.80 -13.64 -28.47
CA CYS A 66 -37.61 -13.45 -29.91
C CYS A 66 -38.31 -14.53 -30.77
N GLN A 67 -39.21 -15.33 -30.19
CA GLN A 67 -39.77 -16.55 -30.77
C GLN A 67 -40.37 -16.36 -32.19
N ASP A 68 -40.88 -15.16 -32.50
CA ASP A 68 -41.56 -14.85 -33.77
C ASP A 68 -40.85 -13.78 -34.63
N ASN A 69 -39.60 -13.41 -34.31
CA ASN A 69 -38.90 -12.31 -35.00
C ASN A 69 -37.38 -12.52 -35.09
N ASN A 70 -36.94 -13.16 -36.19
CA ASN A 70 -35.52 -13.41 -36.45
C ASN A 70 -34.71 -12.13 -36.66
N ASP A 71 -35.29 -11.09 -37.27
CA ASP A 71 -34.60 -9.82 -37.48
C ASP A 71 -34.31 -9.12 -36.14
N LEU A 72 -35.27 -9.16 -35.21
CA LEU A 72 -35.07 -8.66 -33.84
C LEU A 72 -34.03 -9.50 -33.09
N LYS A 73 -33.97 -10.82 -33.34
CA LYS A 73 -32.96 -11.69 -32.71
C LYS A 73 -31.54 -11.35 -33.17
N GLU A 74 -31.33 -11.11 -34.46
CA GLU A 74 -30.03 -10.68 -34.97
C GLU A 74 -29.63 -9.29 -34.46
N GLU A 75 -30.57 -8.34 -34.44
CA GLU A 75 -30.36 -6.99 -33.90
C GLU A 75 -30.04 -7.04 -32.40
N LEU A 76 -30.78 -7.84 -31.63
CA LEU A 76 -30.53 -8.05 -30.21
C LEU A 76 -29.08 -8.49 -29.98
N PHE A 77 -28.61 -9.52 -30.68
CA PHE A 77 -27.23 -9.98 -30.51
C PHE A 77 -26.19 -8.95 -30.96
N ASP A 78 -26.44 -8.19 -32.03
CA ASP A 78 -25.57 -7.08 -32.44
C ASP A 78 -25.44 -6.04 -31.33
N LYS A 79 -26.56 -5.59 -30.76
CA LYS A 79 -26.58 -4.56 -29.71
C LYS A 79 -26.02 -5.06 -28.39
N LEU A 80 -26.31 -6.30 -27.98
CA LEU A 80 -25.70 -6.90 -26.79
C LEU A 80 -24.18 -7.03 -26.98
N TYR A 81 -23.71 -7.55 -28.12
CA TYR A 81 -22.27 -7.65 -28.40
C TYR A 81 -21.61 -6.26 -28.40
N SER A 82 -22.20 -5.31 -29.14
CA SER A 82 -21.70 -3.95 -29.29
C SER A 82 -21.61 -3.20 -27.96
N PHE A 83 -22.57 -3.42 -27.06
CA PHE A 83 -22.55 -2.87 -25.71
C PHE A 83 -21.50 -3.56 -24.83
N PHE A 84 -21.62 -4.87 -24.60
CA PHE A 84 -20.81 -5.56 -23.59
C PHE A 84 -19.32 -5.65 -23.92
N LYS A 85 -18.93 -5.72 -25.21
CA LYS A 85 -17.51 -5.71 -25.61
C LYS A 85 -16.76 -4.45 -25.15
N ARG A 86 -17.49 -3.34 -24.98
CA ARG A 86 -16.94 -2.06 -24.51
C ARG A 86 -16.53 -2.11 -23.05
N TYR A 87 -17.16 -2.98 -22.26
CA TYR A 87 -17.06 -3.00 -20.80
C TYR A 87 -16.47 -4.28 -20.23
N PHE A 88 -16.40 -5.37 -21.00
CA PHE A 88 -15.83 -6.64 -20.55
C PHE A 88 -14.43 -6.83 -21.09
N SER A 89 -13.46 -6.96 -20.19
CA SER A 89 -12.07 -7.23 -20.54
C SER A 89 -11.81 -8.73 -20.73
N ALA A 90 -10.82 -9.05 -21.55
CA ALA A 90 -10.39 -10.43 -21.79
C ALA A 90 -9.83 -11.14 -20.55
N ASN A 91 -9.61 -10.41 -19.46
CA ASN A 91 -9.06 -10.91 -18.20
C ASN A 91 -10.13 -11.11 -17.13
N GLY A 92 -11.40 -10.91 -17.48
CA GLY A 92 -12.51 -11.10 -16.57
C GLY A 92 -12.78 -9.94 -15.61
N GLY A 93 -12.30 -8.74 -15.93
CA GLY A 93 -12.65 -7.50 -15.24
C GLY A 93 -13.72 -6.70 -16.00
N ILE A 94 -14.54 -5.97 -15.25
CA ILE A 94 -15.61 -5.09 -15.74
C ILE A 94 -15.15 -3.64 -15.58
N TYR A 95 -14.94 -2.94 -16.69
CA TYR A 95 -14.55 -1.52 -16.74
C TYR A 95 -14.52 -1.10 -18.21
N PHE A 96 -14.29 0.18 -18.51
CA PHE A 96 -14.17 0.61 -19.91
C PHE A 96 -12.97 -0.02 -20.63
N ASN A 97 -13.22 -1.14 -21.29
CA ASN A 97 -12.25 -2.00 -21.98
C ASN A 97 -11.96 -1.51 -23.40
N ASP A 98 -13.01 -1.22 -24.16
CA ASP A 98 -12.91 -0.70 -25.53
C ASP A 98 -13.89 0.46 -25.73
N THR A 99 -13.36 1.68 -25.80
CA THR A 99 -14.16 2.89 -26.07
C THR A 99 -13.56 3.57 -27.29
N PRO A 100 -14.17 3.45 -28.48
CA PRO A 100 -13.67 4.10 -29.68
C PRO A 100 -13.59 5.62 -29.48
N LEU A 101 -12.49 6.23 -29.92
CA LEU A 101 -12.21 7.68 -29.76
C LEU A 101 -13.31 8.61 -30.34
N TYR A 102 -14.15 8.11 -31.24
CA TYR A 102 -15.23 8.86 -31.89
C TYR A 102 -16.59 8.78 -31.17
N ASP A 103 -16.76 7.90 -30.18
CA ASP A 103 -18.07 7.64 -29.58
C ASP A 103 -18.50 8.70 -28.55
N SER A 104 -17.65 9.70 -28.23
CA SER A 104 -18.08 10.97 -27.61
C SER A 104 -19.04 10.87 -26.42
N LEU A 105 -18.95 9.77 -25.64
CA LEU A 105 -19.94 9.38 -24.62
C LEU A 105 -20.14 10.41 -23.51
N TYR A 106 -19.20 11.35 -23.34
CA TYR A 106 -19.22 12.38 -22.30
C TYR A 106 -19.18 13.82 -22.84
N THR A 107 -19.17 14.04 -24.16
CA THR A 107 -19.12 15.42 -24.69
C THR A 107 -20.51 16.05 -24.71
N LYS A 108 -20.90 16.71 -23.61
CA LYS A 108 -21.89 17.78 -23.65
C LYS A 108 -21.14 19.11 -23.83
N SER A 109 -21.23 19.65 -25.05
CA SER A 109 -20.74 20.96 -25.51
C SER A 109 -19.38 20.99 -26.23
N ASP A 110 -19.32 21.90 -27.20
CA ASP A 110 -18.16 22.20 -28.05
C ASP A 110 -16.94 22.77 -27.29
N TYR A 111 -17.07 23.02 -25.97
CA TYR A 111 -16.02 23.61 -25.13
C TYR A 111 -15.10 22.57 -24.44
N GLU A 112 -15.43 21.27 -24.47
CA GLU A 112 -14.62 20.21 -23.85
C GLU A 112 -13.78 19.40 -24.86
N LYS A 113 -13.19 20.08 -25.86
CA LYS A 113 -12.05 19.51 -26.62
C LYS A 113 -10.74 19.53 -25.82
N CYS A 114 -10.78 19.95 -24.56
CA CYS A 114 -9.63 20.02 -23.65
C CYS A 114 -9.58 18.82 -22.69
N SER A 115 -9.09 17.67 -23.17
CA SER A 115 -8.06 16.84 -22.49
C SER A 115 -7.89 15.51 -23.24
N LEU A 116 -7.17 15.58 -24.36
CA LEU A 116 -6.69 14.44 -25.15
C LEU A 116 -5.49 13.73 -24.48
N LYS A 117 -5.48 13.54 -23.16
CA LYS A 117 -4.45 12.74 -22.48
C LYS A 117 -5.03 11.37 -22.11
N LYS A 118 -4.42 10.30 -22.67
CA LYS A 118 -4.78 8.89 -22.44
C LYS A 118 -5.02 8.59 -20.95
N ASP A 119 -4.20 9.12 -20.05
CA ASP A 119 -4.22 8.79 -18.62
C ASP A 119 -5.38 9.41 -17.82
N THR A 120 -5.83 10.64 -18.13
CA THR A 120 -6.93 11.30 -17.40
C THR A 120 -8.27 10.60 -17.67
N ALA A 121 -8.48 10.13 -18.91
CA ALA A 121 -9.62 9.30 -19.25
C ALA A 121 -9.54 7.90 -18.59
N LEU A 122 -8.35 7.41 -18.24
CA LEU A 122 -8.14 6.06 -17.72
C LEU A 122 -8.35 5.93 -16.20
N PHE A 123 -8.07 6.97 -15.38
CA PHE A 123 -8.34 6.92 -13.94
C PHE A 123 -9.85 6.90 -13.61
N TYR A 124 -10.66 7.76 -14.25
CA TYR A 124 -12.13 7.70 -14.10
C TYR A 124 -12.69 6.32 -14.44
N LYS A 125 -12.06 5.62 -15.40
CA LYS A 125 -12.44 4.27 -15.81
C LYS A 125 -12.10 3.21 -14.76
N THR A 126 -11.22 3.50 -13.80
CA THR A 126 -10.74 2.55 -12.79
C THR A 126 -11.08 2.94 -11.35
N LYS A 127 -11.65 4.12 -11.11
CA LYS A 127 -12.03 4.63 -9.77
C LYS A 127 -12.93 3.68 -8.97
N ASP A 128 -13.88 3.05 -9.65
CA ASP A 128 -14.81 2.10 -9.02
C ASP A 128 -14.27 0.67 -9.00
N LEU A 129 -12.96 0.49 -9.06
CA LEU A 129 -12.32 -0.82 -9.01
C LEU A 129 -11.54 -1.03 -7.73
N TYR A 130 -11.54 -2.27 -7.26
CA TYR A 130 -10.50 -2.77 -6.36
C TYR A 130 -9.31 -3.24 -7.18
N TYR A 131 -8.14 -2.73 -6.84
CA TYR A 131 -6.89 -3.26 -7.36
C TYR A 131 -6.55 -4.56 -6.62
N VAL A 132 -6.59 -5.69 -7.33
CA VAL A 132 -6.18 -6.98 -6.80
C VAL A 132 -4.88 -7.38 -7.46
N LYS A 133 -3.81 -7.39 -6.67
CA LYS A 133 -2.55 -7.99 -7.11
C LYS A 133 -2.79 -9.50 -7.24
N SER A 134 -3.07 -9.99 -8.44
CA SER A 134 -3.18 -11.41 -8.72
C SER A 134 -1.80 -12.02 -8.94
N GLU A 135 -1.63 -13.28 -8.55
CA GLU A 135 -0.40 -14.01 -8.86
C GLU A 135 -0.19 -14.05 -10.37
N THR A 136 1.06 -13.82 -10.77
CA THR A 136 1.47 -13.95 -12.16
C THR A 136 1.33 -15.41 -12.56
N ASN A 137 0.19 -15.76 -13.17
CA ASN A 137 -0.03 -17.09 -13.72
C ASN A 137 0.76 -17.23 -15.01
N TYR A 138 1.93 -17.85 -14.92
CA TYR A 138 2.72 -18.20 -16.08
C TYR A 138 2.06 -19.38 -16.80
N LYS A 139 1.82 -19.22 -18.10
CA LYS A 139 1.32 -20.29 -18.96
C LYS A 139 2.46 -20.78 -19.83
N ASP A 140 2.30 -21.98 -20.41
CA ASP A 140 3.18 -22.42 -21.48
C ASP A 140 3.21 -21.33 -22.56
N PHE A 141 4.42 -21.02 -23.04
CA PHE A 141 4.61 -19.89 -23.93
C PHE A 141 5.68 -20.19 -24.95
N CYS A 142 5.29 -20.10 -26.21
CA CYS A 142 6.18 -20.32 -27.33
C CYS A 142 6.18 -19.08 -28.21
N PHE A 143 7.37 -18.55 -28.52
CA PHE A 143 7.51 -17.41 -29.42
C PHE A 143 8.85 -17.42 -30.14
N GLU A 144 8.89 -16.78 -31.30
CA GLU A 144 10.11 -16.58 -32.06
C GLU A 144 10.79 -15.25 -31.68
N LEU A 145 12.11 -15.25 -31.60
CA LEU A 145 12.96 -14.07 -31.42
C LEU A 145 14.29 -14.32 -32.14
N GLU A 146 14.69 -13.44 -33.07
CA GLU A 146 15.93 -13.55 -33.85
C GLU A 146 16.10 -14.91 -34.57
N ASN A 147 15.04 -15.42 -35.20
CA ASN A 147 14.97 -16.72 -35.89
C ASN A 147 15.23 -17.94 -34.99
N ILE A 148 15.05 -17.79 -33.68
CA ILE A 148 15.12 -18.85 -32.68
C ILE A 148 13.75 -18.97 -32.01
N LEU A 149 13.21 -20.18 -31.93
CA LEU A 149 11.95 -20.44 -31.26
C LEU A 149 12.23 -20.73 -29.77
N PHE A 150 11.62 -19.97 -28.87
CA PHE A 150 11.73 -20.18 -27.43
C PHE A 150 10.43 -20.78 -26.93
N ASN A 151 10.50 -21.97 -26.35
CA ASN A 151 9.37 -22.66 -25.76
C ASN A 151 9.57 -22.81 -24.25
N PHE A 152 8.59 -22.39 -23.46
CA PHE A 152 8.63 -22.43 -22.00
C PHE A 152 7.51 -23.32 -21.47
N ASP A 153 7.89 -24.36 -20.73
CA ASP A 153 7.01 -25.32 -20.06
C ASP A 153 6.87 -24.96 -18.57
N THR A 154 5.62 -24.74 -18.15
CA THR A 154 5.23 -24.27 -16.83
C THR A 154 4.63 -25.36 -15.94
N SER A 155 4.59 -26.61 -16.40
CA SER A 155 3.98 -27.74 -15.68
C SER A 155 4.55 -28.00 -14.28
N SER A 156 5.74 -27.50 -13.97
CA SER A 156 6.45 -27.67 -12.69
C SER A 156 6.39 -26.45 -11.77
N LEU A 157 5.61 -25.41 -12.11
CA LEU A 157 5.40 -24.22 -11.29
C LEU A 157 4.36 -24.49 -10.20
N GLU A 158 4.78 -24.45 -8.94
CA GLU A 158 3.86 -24.42 -7.78
C GLU A 158 3.27 -23.01 -7.59
N SER A 159 2.03 -22.90 -7.07
CA SER A 159 1.41 -21.61 -6.75
C SER A 159 2.13 -20.93 -5.59
N LYS A 160 2.25 -19.60 -5.61
CA LYS A 160 2.84 -18.86 -4.49
C LYS A 160 1.82 -18.80 -3.34
N LYS A 161 2.28 -18.58 -2.11
CA LYS A 161 1.38 -18.49 -0.95
C LYS A 161 0.84 -17.05 -0.77
N ASN A 162 1.63 -16.05 -1.17
CA ASN A 162 1.40 -14.63 -0.86
C ASN A 162 1.84 -13.64 -1.97
N ASN A 163 1.72 -13.94 -3.28
CA ASN A 163 2.27 -13.06 -4.33
C ASN A 163 3.79 -12.73 -4.17
N GLU A 164 4.52 -13.56 -3.42
CA GLU A 164 5.95 -13.37 -3.09
C GLU A 164 6.78 -13.30 -4.38
N LYS A 165 7.78 -12.42 -4.45
CA LYS A 165 8.64 -12.27 -5.64
C LYS A 165 9.72 -13.37 -5.68
N ILE A 166 9.32 -14.64 -5.65
CA ILE A 166 10.22 -15.76 -5.94
C ILE A 166 10.63 -15.67 -7.41
N ASP A 167 11.93 -15.60 -7.65
CA ASP A 167 12.51 -15.57 -8.99
C ASP A 167 12.20 -16.87 -9.75
N LEU A 168 11.95 -16.72 -11.05
CA LEU A 168 11.85 -17.87 -11.95
C LEU A 168 13.25 -18.40 -12.29
N VAL A 169 13.41 -19.70 -12.15
CA VAL A 169 14.57 -20.45 -12.63
C VAL A 169 14.19 -21.11 -13.95
N PHE A 170 14.96 -20.81 -15.00
CA PHE A 170 14.77 -21.37 -16.33
C PHE A 170 15.83 -22.45 -16.56
N ASN A 171 15.39 -23.68 -16.71
CA ASN A 171 16.28 -24.82 -16.99
C ASN A 171 16.07 -25.26 -18.44
N LEU A 172 17.12 -25.19 -19.26
CA LEU A 172 17.08 -25.73 -20.62
C LEU A 172 16.94 -27.25 -20.55
N LYS A 173 15.82 -27.78 -21.08
CA LYS A 173 15.53 -29.22 -21.15
C LYS A 173 16.22 -29.86 -22.34
N ASP A 174 16.01 -29.28 -23.51
CA ASP A 174 16.51 -29.79 -24.78
C ASP A 174 16.48 -28.69 -25.87
N ILE A 175 17.15 -29.00 -26.98
CA ILE A 175 17.25 -28.15 -28.16
C ILE A 175 16.81 -28.98 -29.37
N ASP A 176 15.80 -28.50 -30.10
CA ASP A 176 15.44 -29.06 -31.40
C ASP A 176 16.16 -28.32 -32.52
N THR A 177 17.24 -28.92 -33.02
CA THR A 177 18.09 -28.36 -34.09
C THR A 177 17.41 -28.32 -35.46
N LYS A 178 16.30 -29.04 -35.68
CA LYS A 178 15.56 -29.01 -36.96
C LYS A 178 14.67 -27.77 -37.08
N THR A 179 14.10 -27.34 -35.96
CA THR A 179 13.18 -26.19 -35.88
C THR A 179 13.84 -24.97 -35.24
N ASN A 180 15.10 -25.10 -34.81
CA ASN A 180 15.85 -24.09 -34.07
C ASN A 180 15.13 -23.65 -32.79
N THR A 181 14.58 -24.63 -32.06
CA THR A 181 13.77 -24.43 -30.85
C THR A 181 14.56 -24.74 -29.58
N LEU A 182 14.51 -23.84 -28.59
CA LEU A 182 14.99 -24.10 -27.24
C LEU A 182 13.80 -24.35 -26.30
N ASN A 183 13.80 -25.52 -25.66
CA ASN A 183 12.77 -25.92 -24.71
C ASN A 183 13.26 -25.67 -23.28
N PHE A 184 12.57 -24.80 -22.55
CA PHE A 184 12.83 -24.48 -21.16
C PHE A 184 11.77 -25.10 -20.25
N SER A 185 12.19 -25.59 -19.09
CA SER A 185 11.30 -25.76 -17.94
C SER A 185 11.46 -24.61 -16.98
N VAL A 186 10.33 -24.18 -16.44
CA VAL A 186 10.25 -23.05 -15.51
C VAL A 186 9.90 -23.58 -14.13
N THR A 187 10.70 -23.21 -13.13
CA THR A 187 10.47 -23.56 -11.72
C THR A 187 10.63 -22.32 -10.84
N LEU A 188 10.09 -22.36 -9.62
CA LEU A 188 10.35 -21.34 -8.61
C LEU A 188 11.75 -21.53 -8.01
N SER A 189 12.46 -20.42 -7.76
CA SER A 189 13.73 -20.45 -7.02
C SER A 189 13.52 -21.01 -5.62
N SER A 190 14.34 -21.98 -5.22
CA SER A 190 14.37 -22.52 -3.87
C SER A 190 15.78 -22.39 -3.28
N LYS A 191 15.91 -21.79 -2.09
CA LYS A 191 17.19 -21.62 -1.39
C LYS A 191 18.27 -20.90 -2.22
N GLY A 192 17.89 -19.89 -3.00
CA GLY A 192 18.83 -19.09 -3.79
C GLY A 192 19.31 -19.73 -5.10
N THR A 193 18.60 -20.74 -5.62
CA THR A 193 18.87 -21.25 -6.98
C THR A 193 18.59 -20.18 -8.02
N GLN A 194 19.50 -20.00 -8.97
CA GLN A 194 19.39 -19.01 -10.05
C GLN A 194 19.52 -19.68 -11.41
N THR A 195 18.94 -19.04 -12.43
CA THR A 195 19.09 -19.46 -13.83
C THR A 195 20.57 -19.41 -14.21
N LYS A 196 21.11 -20.55 -14.64
CA LYS A 196 22.53 -20.65 -15.01
C LYS A 196 22.75 -20.26 -16.47
N THR A 197 22.64 -18.97 -16.76
CA THR A 197 22.74 -18.41 -18.13
C THR A 197 24.00 -18.86 -18.87
N ASN A 198 25.14 -18.93 -18.18
CA ASN A 198 26.41 -19.35 -18.78
C ASN A 198 26.43 -20.83 -19.20
N GLU A 199 25.77 -21.72 -18.46
CA GLU A 199 25.65 -23.13 -18.83
C GLU A 199 24.73 -23.27 -20.05
N ILE A 200 23.60 -22.56 -20.06
CA ILE A 200 22.65 -22.54 -21.18
C ILE A 200 23.33 -22.08 -22.48
N LEU A 201 24.08 -20.97 -22.43
CA LEU A 201 24.80 -20.46 -23.60
C LEU A 201 25.85 -21.44 -24.12
N LYS A 202 26.54 -22.14 -23.21
CA LYS A 202 27.54 -23.16 -23.57
C LYS A 202 26.90 -24.37 -24.24
N ASP A 203 25.76 -24.84 -23.74
CA ASP A 203 25.03 -25.97 -24.30
C ASP A 203 24.48 -25.64 -25.70
N CYS A 204 23.97 -24.42 -25.90
CA CYS A 204 23.56 -23.93 -27.21
C CYS A 204 24.71 -23.91 -28.22
N PHE A 205 25.88 -23.40 -27.80
CA PHE A 205 27.08 -23.35 -28.63
C PHE A 205 27.56 -24.75 -29.04
N ASN A 206 27.59 -25.71 -28.10
CA ASN A 206 27.98 -27.08 -28.36
C ASN A 206 27.06 -27.80 -29.37
N GLN A 207 25.80 -27.39 -29.46
CA GLN A 207 24.81 -27.94 -30.39
C GLN A 207 24.67 -27.15 -31.70
N GLY A 208 25.54 -26.15 -31.93
CA GLY A 208 25.58 -25.38 -33.17
C GLY A 208 24.57 -24.24 -33.27
N ILE A 209 23.89 -23.86 -32.18
CA ILE A 209 23.01 -22.70 -32.12
C ILE A 209 23.79 -21.47 -31.66
N LYS A 210 23.78 -20.42 -32.47
CA LYS A 210 24.37 -19.12 -32.13
C LYS A 210 23.37 -18.28 -31.32
N LEU A 211 23.42 -18.39 -30.00
CA LEU A 211 22.58 -17.61 -29.08
C LEU A 211 23.44 -16.57 -28.32
N ASP A 212 23.03 -15.30 -28.37
CA ASP A 212 23.65 -14.20 -27.60
C ASP A 212 23.00 -14.07 -26.21
N GLU A 213 23.77 -13.66 -25.21
CA GLU A 213 23.31 -13.41 -23.84
C GLU A 213 22.19 -12.36 -23.80
N GLU A 214 22.29 -11.32 -24.62
CA GLU A 214 21.22 -10.31 -24.71
C GLU A 214 19.91 -10.88 -25.26
N VAL A 215 19.98 -11.78 -26.23
CA VAL A 215 18.80 -12.42 -26.84
C VAL A 215 18.15 -13.37 -25.85
N LEU A 216 18.95 -14.16 -25.12
CA LEU A 216 18.47 -15.01 -24.03
C LEU A 216 17.81 -14.17 -22.93
N LYS A 217 18.45 -13.10 -22.47
CA LYS A 217 17.85 -12.17 -21.48
C LYS A 217 16.54 -11.59 -21.97
N LYS A 218 16.46 -11.13 -23.23
CA LYS A 218 15.23 -10.62 -23.86
C LYS A 218 14.13 -11.69 -23.89
N ALA A 219 14.46 -12.93 -24.22
CA ALA A 219 13.50 -14.04 -24.22
C ALA A 219 12.96 -14.36 -22.82
N LEU A 220 13.84 -14.47 -21.81
CA LEU A 220 13.43 -14.69 -20.42
C LEU A 220 12.57 -13.54 -19.89
N VAL A 221 12.92 -12.29 -20.21
CA VAL A 221 12.12 -11.10 -19.87
C VAL A 221 10.77 -11.12 -20.56
N LYS A 222 10.70 -11.54 -21.83
CA LYS A 222 9.46 -11.65 -22.59
C LYS A 222 8.51 -12.70 -22.00
N PHE A 223 9.04 -13.84 -21.53
CA PHE A 223 8.27 -14.82 -20.77
C PHE A 223 7.77 -14.25 -19.43
N LYS A 224 8.65 -13.59 -18.66
CA LYS A 224 8.28 -12.97 -17.37
C LYS A 224 7.14 -11.95 -17.50
N LYS A 225 7.00 -11.30 -18.66
CA LYS A 225 5.94 -10.32 -18.96
C LYS A 225 4.58 -10.95 -19.30
N GLN A 226 4.49 -12.26 -19.55
CA GLN A 226 3.25 -12.90 -20.01
C GLN A 226 2.14 -12.94 -18.94
N GLY A 227 2.50 -13.05 -17.66
CA GLY A 227 1.51 -13.20 -16.58
C GLY A 227 1.21 -11.90 -15.81
N SER A 228 1.82 -10.77 -16.17
CA SER A 228 1.71 -9.52 -15.40
C SER A 228 0.52 -8.67 -15.88
N MET A 229 -0.69 -9.21 -15.80
CA MET A 229 -1.91 -8.45 -16.07
C MET A 229 -2.67 -8.22 -14.76
N ASP A 230 -2.90 -6.95 -14.44
CA ASP A 230 -3.63 -6.52 -13.26
C ASP A 230 -5.06 -7.11 -13.24
N TYR A 231 -5.45 -7.71 -12.13
CA TYR A 231 -6.82 -8.18 -11.89
C TYR A 231 -7.59 -7.10 -11.13
N PHE A 232 -8.83 -6.82 -11.56
CA PHE A 232 -9.69 -5.83 -10.95
C PHE A 232 -11.04 -6.43 -10.61
N ILE A 233 -11.61 -5.99 -9.50
CA ILE A 233 -12.98 -6.30 -9.11
C ILE A 233 -13.76 -4.98 -9.09
N HIS A 234 -14.87 -4.90 -9.80
CA HIS A 234 -15.68 -3.69 -9.86
C HIS A 234 -16.57 -3.55 -8.62
N LYS A 235 -16.40 -2.44 -7.86
CA LYS A 235 -17.08 -2.14 -6.59
C LYS A 235 -18.62 -2.15 -6.71
N ASN A 236 -19.16 -1.68 -7.84
CA ASN A 236 -20.60 -1.65 -8.15
C ASN A 236 -20.91 -1.94 -9.63
N ALA A 237 -20.66 -3.18 -10.10
CA ALA A 237 -20.82 -3.52 -11.52
C ALA A 237 -22.24 -3.27 -12.03
N GLN A 238 -23.25 -3.52 -11.19
CA GLN A 238 -24.66 -3.39 -11.56
C GLN A 238 -25.05 -1.95 -11.84
N GLY A 239 -24.70 -1.03 -10.93
CA GLY A 239 -24.99 0.39 -11.08
C GLY A 239 -24.27 0.96 -12.31
N PHE A 240 -22.98 0.64 -12.44
CA PHE A 240 -22.16 1.06 -13.58
C PHE A 240 -22.77 0.60 -14.92
N LEU A 241 -22.97 -0.71 -15.11
CA LEU A 241 -23.46 -1.24 -16.38
C LEU A 241 -24.89 -0.76 -16.70
N LYS A 242 -25.75 -0.53 -15.69
CA LYS A 242 -27.09 0.05 -15.90
C LYS A 242 -27.02 1.48 -16.43
N GLU A 243 -26.19 2.32 -15.81
CA GLU A 243 -25.99 3.70 -16.26
C GLU A 243 -25.45 3.73 -17.70
N GLN A 244 -24.44 2.90 -17.98
CA GLN A 244 -23.87 2.78 -19.31
C GLN A 244 -24.87 2.26 -20.34
N LEU A 245 -25.72 1.31 -19.96
CA LEU A 245 -26.78 0.77 -20.83
C LEU A 245 -27.82 1.84 -21.16
N ASP A 246 -28.24 2.64 -20.17
CA ASP A 246 -29.18 3.73 -20.40
C ASP A 246 -28.61 4.79 -21.34
N LEU A 247 -27.32 5.14 -21.20
CA LEU A 247 -26.63 6.04 -22.13
C LEU A 247 -26.55 5.43 -23.55
N TYR A 248 -26.18 4.16 -23.65
CA TYR A 248 -26.09 3.45 -24.94
C TYR A 248 -27.45 3.39 -25.66
N LEU A 249 -28.52 3.05 -24.93
CA LEU A 249 -29.86 2.99 -25.50
C LEU A 249 -30.40 4.37 -25.85
N PHE A 250 -30.04 5.41 -25.10
CA PHE A 250 -30.36 6.79 -25.45
C PHE A 250 -29.72 7.17 -26.79
N GLU A 251 -28.42 6.90 -26.96
CA GLU A 251 -27.75 7.16 -28.25
C GLU A 251 -28.39 6.36 -29.38
N TYR A 252 -28.71 5.08 -29.14
CA TYR A 252 -29.35 4.24 -30.13
C TYR A 252 -30.72 4.79 -30.57
N LEU A 253 -31.52 5.22 -29.61
CA LEU A 253 -32.88 5.71 -29.84
C LEU A 253 -32.92 7.10 -30.49
N PHE A 254 -31.95 7.98 -30.20
CA PHE A 254 -31.98 9.37 -30.68
C PHE A 254 -31.01 9.68 -31.83
N LYS A 255 -29.93 8.92 -32.01
CA LYS A 255 -28.95 9.16 -33.10
C LYS A 255 -29.15 8.24 -34.31
N GLU A 256 -29.59 6.99 -34.09
CA GLU A 256 -29.72 6.00 -35.17
C GLU A 256 -31.16 5.86 -35.72
N MET A 257 -32.18 6.34 -34.99
CA MET A 257 -33.57 6.19 -35.42
C MET A 257 -34.10 7.37 -36.24
N THR A 258 -34.86 7.07 -37.29
CA THR A 258 -35.52 8.04 -38.18
C THR A 258 -37.03 8.16 -37.96
N ALA A 259 -37.67 7.21 -37.27
CA ALA A 259 -39.10 7.22 -36.96
C ALA A 259 -39.42 6.55 -35.60
N PHE A 260 -40.39 7.11 -34.85
CA PHE A 260 -40.84 6.64 -33.54
C PHE A 260 -42.18 5.90 -33.65
N ASP A 261 -42.14 4.57 -33.86
CA ASP A 261 -43.34 3.72 -33.87
C ASP A 261 -43.38 2.73 -32.69
N HIS A 262 -44.60 2.28 -32.32
CA HIS A 262 -44.82 1.39 -31.17
C HIS A 262 -44.13 0.02 -31.31
N LYS A 263 -44.01 -0.52 -32.53
CA LYS A 263 -43.38 -1.83 -32.77
C LYS A 263 -41.89 -1.75 -32.49
N ARG A 264 -41.26 -0.64 -32.89
CA ARG A 264 -39.85 -0.35 -32.68
C ARG A 264 -39.50 -0.11 -31.21
N LEU A 265 -40.34 0.66 -30.50
CA LEU A 265 -40.19 0.86 -29.06
C LEU A 265 -40.27 -0.45 -28.28
N ASN A 266 -41.18 -1.35 -28.66
CA ASN A 266 -41.26 -2.69 -28.06
C ASN A 266 -39.99 -3.52 -28.33
N GLY A 267 -39.43 -3.46 -29.54
CA GLY A 267 -38.15 -4.13 -29.85
C GLY A 267 -36.99 -3.64 -28.96
N ILE A 268 -36.87 -2.33 -28.77
CA ILE A 268 -35.85 -1.73 -27.90
C ILE A 268 -36.07 -2.11 -26.44
N ASN A 269 -37.33 -2.16 -25.98
CA ASN A 269 -37.63 -2.65 -24.63
C ASN A 269 -37.20 -4.10 -24.43
N ILE A 270 -37.40 -4.98 -25.42
CA ILE A 270 -36.91 -6.36 -25.37
C ILE A 270 -35.37 -6.39 -25.26
N ILE A 271 -34.67 -5.57 -26.05
CA ILE A 271 -33.20 -5.45 -25.96
C ILE A 271 -32.78 -4.98 -24.57
N LYS A 272 -33.44 -3.96 -24.01
CA LYS A 272 -33.17 -3.45 -22.67
C LYS A 272 -33.41 -4.51 -21.61
N GLU A 273 -34.52 -5.23 -21.66
CA GLU A 273 -34.85 -6.31 -20.71
C GLU A 273 -33.76 -7.39 -20.73
N VAL A 274 -33.42 -7.92 -21.90
CA VAL A 274 -32.37 -8.96 -22.02
C VAL A 274 -31.01 -8.43 -21.57
N ALA A 275 -30.65 -7.19 -21.92
CA ALA A 275 -29.40 -6.58 -21.47
C ALA A 275 -29.36 -6.43 -19.95
N LEU A 276 -30.47 -6.03 -19.31
CA LEU A 276 -30.56 -5.92 -17.85
C LEU A 276 -30.41 -7.27 -17.15
N GLU A 277 -30.93 -8.36 -17.74
CA GLU A 277 -30.72 -9.72 -17.22
C GLU A 277 -29.25 -10.15 -17.33
N VAL A 278 -28.57 -9.84 -18.43
CA VAL A 278 -27.13 -10.08 -18.56
C VAL A 278 -26.33 -9.26 -17.54
N VAL A 279 -26.72 -8.00 -17.31
CA VAL A 279 -26.11 -7.15 -16.27
C VAL A 279 -26.32 -7.75 -14.89
N ALA A 280 -27.52 -8.24 -14.57
CA ALA A 280 -27.81 -8.87 -13.29
C ALA A 280 -26.93 -10.11 -13.05
N LEU A 281 -26.88 -11.02 -14.04
CA LEU A 281 -26.06 -12.23 -14.03
C LEU A 281 -24.58 -11.92 -13.77
N VAL A 282 -24.01 -10.97 -14.50
CA VAL A 282 -22.59 -10.62 -14.35
C VAL A 282 -22.32 -9.97 -12.99
N SER A 283 -23.24 -9.10 -12.54
CA SER A 283 -23.08 -8.38 -11.29
C SER A 283 -23.22 -9.29 -10.06
N GLU A 284 -24.06 -10.32 -10.13
CA GLU A 284 -24.23 -11.30 -9.06
C GLU A 284 -22.88 -11.94 -8.68
N PHE A 285 -22.13 -12.43 -9.68
CA PHE A 285 -20.82 -13.03 -9.43
C PHE A 285 -19.78 -12.00 -8.97
N GLU A 286 -19.78 -10.80 -9.57
CA GLU A 286 -18.85 -9.73 -9.19
C GLU A 286 -19.07 -9.26 -7.74
N ASN A 287 -20.31 -9.25 -7.27
CA ASN A 287 -20.66 -8.92 -5.89
C ASN A 287 -20.10 -9.96 -4.91
N GLU A 288 -20.11 -11.25 -5.24
CA GLU A 288 -19.47 -12.28 -4.42
C GLU A 288 -17.96 -12.07 -4.34
N LEU A 289 -17.31 -11.70 -5.45
CA LEU A 289 -15.89 -11.33 -5.44
C LEU A 289 -15.61 -10.11 -4.55
N CYS A 290 -16.46 -9.09 -4.61
CA CYS A 290 -16.37 -7.92 -3.72
C CYS A 290 -16.49 -8.31 -2.24
N LYS A 291 -17.42 -9.22 -1.90
CA LYS A 291 -17.58 -9.73 -0.54
C LYS A 291 -16.33 -10.46 -0.06
N ILE A 292 -15.76 -11.34 -0.89
CA ILE A 292 -14.50 -12.06 -0.56
C ILE A 292 -13.35 -11.09 -0.37
N TRP A 293 -13.23 -10.09 -1.24
CA TRP A 293 -12.16 -9.11 -1.18
C TRP A 293 -12.23 -8.26 0.10
N ASN A 294 -13.43 -7.77 0.43
CA ASN A 294 -13.69 -6.91 1.58
C ASN A 294 -13.92 -7.64 2.91
N LYS A 295 -13.91 -8.96 2.89
CA LYS A 295 -13.98 -9.78 4.11
C LYS A 295 -12.78 -9.46 5.04
N PRO A 296 -13.02 -9.16 6.32
CA PRO A 296 -11.97 -9.15 7.33
C PRO A 296 -11.22 -10.49 7.42
N ARG A 297 -9.91 -10.44 7.67
CA ARG A 297 -9.05 -11.62 7.64
C ARG A 297 -8.94 -12.27 9.02
N LEU A 298 -8.88 -13.61 9.02
CA LEU A 298 -8.48 -14.36 10.22
C LEU A 298 -7.01 -14.06 10.52
N VAL A 299 -6.69 -13.93 11.81
CA VAL A 299 -5.31 -13.82 12.26
C VAL A 299 -4.70 -15.21 12.34
N LEU A 300 -3.55 -15.40 11.69
CA LEU A 300 -2.83 -16.66 11.60
C LEU A 300 -1.45 -16.53 12.24
N ASN A 301 -0.96 -17.62 12.81
CA ASN A 301 0.43 -17.79 13.25
C ASN A 301 0.95 -16.66 14.15
N SER A 302 0.08 -16.11 15.01
CA SER A 302 0.45 -15.06 15.94
C SER A 302 1.56 -15.52 16.87
N HIS A 303 2.46 -14.63 17.26
CA HIS A 303 3.54 -14.87 18.22
C HIS A 303 4.05 -13.53 18.77
N PHE A 304 4.82 -13.59 19.86
CA PHE A 304 5.37 -12.43 20.55
C PHE A 304 6.89 -12.49 20.50
N ILE A 305 7.50 -11.33 20.28
CA ILE A 305 8.92 -11.10 20.48
C ILE A 305 9.06 -10.24 21.73
N VAL A 306 9.69 -10.78 22.76
CA VAL A 306 9.80 -10.16 24.07
C VAL A 306 11.25 -10.14 24.51
N SER A 307 11.78 -8.97 24.85
CA SER A 307 13.12 -8.90 25.41
C SER A 307 13.19 -9.48 26.84
N LEU A 308 14.35 -10.05 27.19
CA LEU A 308 14.54 -10.68 28.51
C LEU A 308 14.33 -9.72 29.69
N ASP A 309 14.63 -8.42 29.56
CA ASP A 309 14.38 -7.42 30.60
C ASP A 309 12.90 -7.27 30.92
N LYS A 310 12.02 -7.37 29.92
CA LYS A 310 10.57 -7.29 30.10
C LYS A 310 10.02 -8.53 30.80
N LEU A 311 10.54 -9.71 30.46
CA LEU A 311 10.19 -10.95 31.15
C LEU A 311 10.66 -10.93 32.62
N LYS A 312 11.90 -10.49 32.86
CA LYS A 312 12.47 -10.33 34.22
C LYS A 312 11.66 -9.33 35.05
N ALA A 313 11.26 -8.20 34.46
CA ALA A 313 10.43 -7.19 35.13
C ALA A 313 9.04 -7.74 35.53
N LYS A 314 8.57 -8.80 34.85
CA LYS A 314 7.33 -9.52 35.17
C LYS A 314 7.53 -10.74 36.09
N ASN A 315 8.76 -10.96 36.59
CA ASN A 315 9.15 -12.12 37.38
C ASN A 315 8.89 -13.47 36.69
N TYR A 316 9.00 -13.51 35.35
CA TYR A 316 8.81 -14.74 34.59
C TYR A 316 9.98 -15.72 34.79
N ASP A 317 9.67 -17.01 34.99
CA ASP A 317 10.68 -18.04 35.20
C ASP A 317 11.37 -18.44 33.89
N LEU A 318 12.54 -17.85 33.64
CA LEU A 318 13.34 -18.13 32.45
C LEU A 318 13.85 -19.58 32.36
N ASN A 319 13.81 -20.37 33.43
CA ASN A 319 14.19 -21.79 33.37
C ASN A 319 13.24 -22.60 32.48
N LYS A 320 11.97 -22.19 32.37
CA LYS A 320 11.01 -22.80 31.44
C LYS A 320 11.47 -22.67 30.00
N ILE A 321 12.12 -21.55 29.65
CA ILE A 321 12.67 -21.32 28.31
C ILE A 321 13.95 -22.13 28.10
N THR A 322 14.91 -22.06 29.02
CA THR A 322 16.23 -22.70 28.86
C THR A 322 16.18 -24.23 28.88
N SER A 323 15.20 -24.81 29.58
CA SER A 323 14.97 -26.27 29.62
C SER A 323 14.11 -26.79 28.46
N HIS A 324 13.49 -25.90 27.66
CA HIS A 324 12.60 -26.31 26.59
C HIS A 324 13.37 -26.95 25.41
N PRO A 325 12.87 -28.05 24.79
CA PRO A 325 13.56 -28.74 23.71
C PRO A 325 13.90 -27.87 22.48
N ASN A 326 13.12 -26.82 22.23
CA ASN A 326 13.37 -25.88 21.12
C ASN A 326 14.31 -24.71 21.47
N TYR A 327 14.79 -24.58 22.71
CA TYR A 327 15.72 -23.51 23.09
C TYR A 327 16.97 -23.41 22.18
N PRO A 328 17.60 -24.51 21.72
CA PRO A 328 18.71 -24.42 20.77
C PRO A 328 18.37 -23.70 19.45
N LYS A 329 17.09 -23.72 19.01
CA LYS A 329 16.64 -22.98 17.82
C LYS A 329 16.66 -21.47 18.06
N GLN A 330 16.19 -21.03 19.23
CA GLN A 330 16.24 -19.63 19.65
C GLN A 330 17.69 -19.12 19.77
N VAL A 331 18.58 -19.94 20.37
CA VAL A 331 20.01 -19.60 20.47
C VAL A 331 20.64 -19.46 19.09
N LYS A 332 20.33 -20.39 18.18
CA LYS A 332 20.81 -20.31 16.80
C LYS A 332 20.33 -19.03 16.10
N GLU A 333 19.07 -18.64 16.28
CA GLU A 333 18.56 -17.37 15.73
C GLU A 333 19.37 -16.17 16.26
N TRP A 334 19.64 -16.10 17.56
CA TRP A 334 20.46 -15.02 18.12
C TRP A 334 21.87 -14.98 17.54
N GLN A 335 22.47 -16.15 17.29
CA GLN A 335 23.78 -16.28 16.65
C GLN A 335 23.74 -15.81 15.19
N ASP A 336 22.73 -16.24 14.43
CA ASP A 336 22.53 -15.84 13.03
C ASP A 336 22.28 -14.33 12.91
N LEU A 337 21.61 -13.73 13.91
CA LEU A 337 21.43 -12.28 14.03
C LEU A 337 22.67 -11.54 14.54
N ASN A 338 23.74 -12.24 14.90
CA ASN A 338 24.98 -11.68 15.44
C ASN A 338 24.74 -10.83 16.71
N LEU A 339 23.82 -11.29 17.58
CA LEU A 339 23.58 -10.68 18.88
C LEU A 339 24.64 -11.15 19.87
N LYS A 340 24.98 -10.30 20.85
CA LYS A 340 25.90 -10.69 21.92
C LYS A 340 25.21 -11.71 22.82
N ILE A 341 25.81 -12.88 22.96
CA ILE A 341 25.35 -13.97 23.82
C ILE A 341 26.47 -14.26 24.81
N THR A 342 26.13 -14.35 26.09
CA THR A 342 27.04 -14.82 27.15
C THR A 342 26.65 -16.24 27.56
N ASP A 343 27.58 -16.98 28.16
CA ASP A 343 27.33 -18.36 28.64
C ASP A 343 26.18 -18.42 29.66
N ASN A 344 25.93 -17.32 30.38
CA ASN A 344 24.83 -17.17 31.32
C ASN A 344 23.74 -16.26 30.74
N LEU A 345 22.61 -16.83 30.30
CA LEU A 345 21.51 -16.09 29.70
C LEU A 345 20.96 -14.97 30.63
N LEU A 346 21.09 -15.13 31.95
CA LEU A 346 20.65 -14.13 32.93
C LEU A 346 21.44 -12.81 32.83
N GLU A 347 22.65 -12.83 32.28
CA GLU A 347 23.49 -11.64 32.07
C GLU A 347 23.12 -10.87 30.79
N ASN A 348 22.34 -11.47 29.90
CA ASN A 348 21.84 -10.79 28.72
C ASN A 348 20.51 -10.09 29.06
N GLU A 349 20.53 -8.76 29.04
CA GLU A 349 19.36 -7.95 29.41
C GLU A 349 18.33 -7.89 28.27
N PHE A 350 18.76 -7.66 27.02
CA PHE A 350 17.84 -7.29 25.94
C PHE A 350 17.63 -8.36 24.85
N LEU A 351 18.11 -9.59 25.02
CA LEU A 351 17.93 -10.63 24.00
C LEU A 351 16.44 -10.83 23.66
N PRO A 352 16.05 -10.81 22.37
CA PRO A 352 14.66 -10.95 21.95
C PRO A 352 14.25 -12.43 21.96
N LEU A 353 13.43 -12.84 22.93
CA LEU A 353 12.80 -14.15 22.91
C LEU A 353 11.64 -14.15 21.92
N ASP A 354 11.61 -15.09 20.98
CA ASP A 354 10.51 -15.28 20.04
C ASP A 354 9.67 -16.52 20.45
N THR A 355 8.40 -16.30 20.78
CA THR A 355 7.48 -17.38 21.19
C THR A 355 7.13 -18.33 20.05
N ILE A 356 7.50 -18.05 18.79
CA ILE A 356 7.30 -18.98 17.67
C ILE A 356 7.96 -20.35 17.92
N TYR A 357 9.06 -20.38 18.70
CA TYR A 357 9.74 -21.62 19.09
C TYR A 357 9.15 -22.30 20.33
N PHE A 358 8.28 -21.60 21.07
CA PHE A 358 7.74 -21.98 22.38
C PHE A 358 6.21 -21.83 22.40
N LYS A 359 5.53 -22.42 21.39
CA LYS A 359 4.07 -22.29 21.21
C LYS A 359 3.25 -22.72 22.41
N ASP A 360 3.73 -23.70 23.16
CA ASP A 360 3.15 -24.18 24.41
C ASP A 360 3.22 -23.16 25.56
N LEU A 361 4.19 -22.23 25.51
CA LEU A 361 4.38 -21.17 26.51
C LEU A 361 3.85 -19.81 26.03
N GLU A 362 3.37 -19.71 24.80
CA GLU A 362 3.01 -18.43 24.18
C GLU A 362 1.87 -17.72 24.94
N GLU A 363 0.80 -18.43 25.28
CA GLU A 363 -0.32 -17.84 26.03
C GLU A 363 0.09 -17.40 27.45
N GLU A 364 0.99 -18.16 28.09
CA GLU A 364 1.57 -17.77 29.37
C GLU A 364 2.32 -16.44 29.23
N VAL A 365 3.21 -16.31 28.23
CA VAL A 365 3.98 -15.09 27.96
C VAL A 365 3.07 -13.93 27.55
N LYS A 366 2.10 -14.15 26.66
CA LYS A 366 1.11 -13.14 26.22
C LYS A 366 0.35 -12.55 27.41
N SER A 367 -0.07 -13.39 28.35
CA SER A 367 -0.87 -12.96 29.51
C SER A 367 -0.15 -11.98 30.45
N LEU A 368 1.18 -11.89 30.38
CA LEU A 368 1.99 -10.99 31.21
C LEU A 368 1.91 -9.53 30.78
N PHE A 369 1.53 -9.26 29.52
CA PHE A 369 1.61 -7.94 28.90
C PHE A 369 0.22 -7.44 28.51
N SER A 370 -0.09 -6.22 28.95
CA SER A 370 -1.27 -5.51 28.46
C SER A 370 -1.01 -4.85 27.09
N GLU A 371 -2.05 -4.51 26.34
CA GLU A 371 -1.95 -3.79 25.06
C GLU A 371 -1.18 -2.45 25.17
N ASN A 372 -1.10 -1.87 26.37
CA ASN A 372 -0.32 -0.66 26.59
C ASN A 372 1.19 -0.89 26.68
N GLU A 373 1.60 -2.12 27.00
CA GLU A 373 3.00 -2.52 27.12
C GLU A 373 3.55 -3.08 25.80
N ILE A 374 2.67 -3.35 24.82
CA ILE A 374 3.07 -3.75 23.47
C ILE A 374 3.56 -2.51 22.71
N ASN A 375 4.84 -2.54 22.32
CA ASN A 375 5.50 -1.44 21.61
C ASN A 375 5.20 -1.47 20.11
N GLY A 376 4.96 -2.64 19.53
CA GLY A 376 4.79 -2.77 18.08
C GLY A 376 3.95 -3.96 17.68
N THR A 377 3.29 -3.84 16.52
CA THR A 377 2.62 -4.94 15.84
C THR A 377 3.14 -5.05 14.41
N LEU A 378 3.68 -6.20 14.03
CA LEU A 378 4.08 -6.51 12.65
C LEU A 378 3.08 -7.47 12.04
N ILE A 379 2.56 -7.12 10.87
CA ILE A 379 1.49 -7.86 10.20
C ILE A 379 1.96 -8.26 8.82
N LYS A 380 2.02 -9.57 8.58
CA LYS A 380 2.30 -10.09 7.26
C LYS A 380 1.02 -10.23 6.46
N SER A 381 0.77 -9.31 5.54
CA SER A 381 -0.46 -9.30 4.75
C SER A 381 -0.40 -8.32 3.59
N GLU A 382 -1.29 -8.53 2.62
CA GLU A 382 -1.69 -7.52 1.66
C GLU A 382 -2.26 -6.30 2.41
N ASN A 383 -1.75 -5.10 2.11
CA ASN A 383 -1.97 -3.94 2.96
C ASN A 383 -3.41 -3.39 2.90
N TYR A 384 -4.14 -3.52 1.79
CA TYR A 384 -5.58 -3.20 1.80
C TYR A 384 -6.35 -4.14 2.74
N GLN A 385 -6.03 -5.44 2.70
CA GLN A 385 -6.69 -6.43 3.56
C GLN A 385 -6.37 -6.23 5.04
N ALA A 386 -5.13 -5.88 5.36
CA ALA A 386 -4.73 -5.52 6.72
C ALA A 386 -5.48 -4.28 7.20
N LEU A 387 -5.45 -3.18 6.44
CA LEU A 387 -6.15 -1.94 6.81
C LEU A 387 -7.66 -2.18 7.01
N ASN A 388 -8.30 -2.94 6.12
CA ASN A 388 -9.72 -3.28 6.26
C ASN A 388 -10.00 -4.18 7.48
N SER A 389 -9.10 -5.09 7.84
CA SER A 389 -9.24 -5.94 9.03
C SER A 389 -9.00 -5.18 10.34
N LEU A 390 -8.22 -4.09 10.28
CA LEU A 390 -7.87 -3.25 11.42
C LEU A 390 -8.83 -2.08 11.65
N LYS A 391 -9.75 -1.81 10.70
CA LYS A 391 -10.58 -0.61 10.66
C LYS A 391 -11.37 -0.35 11.94
N ASN A 392 -11.85 -1.40 12.61
CA ASN A 392 -12.65 -1.27 13.82
C ASN A 392 -11.76 -1.08 15.06
N ARG A 393 -10.61 -1.76 15.13
CA ARG A 393 -9.67 -1.65 16.24
C ARG A 393 -8.94 -0.32 16.33
N TYR A 394 -8.57 0.25 15.19
CA TYR A 394 -7.77 1.47 15.13
C TYR A 394 -8.51 2.64 14.48
N LYS A 395 -9.85 2.61 14.48
CA LYS A 395 -10.67 3.72 14.01
C LYS A 395 -10.29 4.99 14.76
N GLU A 396 -9.92 6.04 14.01
CA GLU A 396 -9.57 7.36 14.58
C GLU A 396 -8.51 7.29 15.70
N ALA A 397 -7.58 6.34 15.62
CA ALA A 397 -6.59 6.08 16.67
C ALA A 397 -5.15 6.40 16.25
N ILE A 398 -4.85 6.47 14.95
CA ILE A 398 -3.49 6.64 14.44
C ILE A 398 -3.08 8.12 14.50
N ASP A 399 -1.93 8.41 15.11
CA ASP A 399 -1.36 9.76 15.22
C ASP A 399 -0.54 10.14 13.99
N CYS A 400 0.22 9.20 13.45
CA CYS A 400 1.06 9.45 12.28
C CYS A 400 1.06 8.25 11.34
N ILE A 401 0.81 8.50 10.06
CA ILE A 401 1.02 7.55 8.99
C ILE A 401 2.24 7.99 8.20
N TYR A 402 3.22 7.12 8.02
CA TYR A 402 4.28 7.31 7.04
C TYR A 402 4.28 6.12 6.08
N ILE A 403 4.29 6.38 4.79
CA ILE A 403 4.40 5.35 3.77
C ILE A 403 5.40 5.72 2.67
N ASP A 404 6.00 4.69 2.11
CA ASP A 404 6.90 4.74 0.97
C ASP A 404 6.40 3.80 -0.15
N PRO A 405 5.31 4.17 -0.85
CA PRO A 405 4.72 3.33 -1.89
C PRO A 405 5.68 3.16 -3.10
N PRO A 406 5.43 2.19 -4.01
CA PRO A 406 6.19 2.09 -5.26
C PRO A 406 6.05 3.37 -6.11
N TYR A 407 7.15 3.83 -6.72
CA TYR A 407 7.21 5.12 -7.44
C TYR A 407 6.80 5.05 -8.91
N ASN A 408 6.57 3.85 -9.43
CA ASN A 408 6.19 3.58 -10.81
C ASN A 408 7.22 4.08 -11.84
N THR A 409 8.52 3.85 -11.58
CA THR A 409 9.63 4.37 -12.41
C THR A 409 9.82 3.63 -13.73
N GLN A 410 9.00 2.61 -14.01
CA GLN A 410 9.06 1.71 -15.17
C GLN A 410 10.30 0.80 -15.22
N ASN A 411 11.08 0.74 -14.14
CA ASN A 411 12.23 -0.15 -14.01
C ASN A 411 11.85 -1.42 -13.23
N ASN A 412 12.04 -2.59 -13.81
CA ASN A 412 11.64 -3.88 -13.22
C ASN A 412 12.53 -4.37 -12.05
N GLU A 413 13.45 -3.53 -11.55
CA GLU A 413 14.42 -3.90 -10.51
C GLU A 413 13.82 -3.89 -9.09
N PHE A 414 12.61 -3.37 -8.87
CA PHE A 414 12.04 -3.20 -7.52
C PHE A 414 11.18 -4.38 -7.04
N VAL A 415 11.06 -4.51 -5.72
CA VAL A 415 10.30 -5.57 -5.02
C VAL A 415 8.79 -5.45 -5.24
N TYR A 416 8.29 -4.23 -5.39
CA TYR A 416 6.95 -3.94 -5.87
C TYR A 416 6.93 -3.90 -7.41
N ALA A 417 5.80 -4.24 -8.04
CA ALA A 417 5.66 -3.97 -9.47
C ALA A 417 5.80 -2.45 -9.67
N ASP A 418 6.78 -2.03 -10.46
CA ASP A 418 7.13 -0.62 -10.62
C ASP A 418 6.84 -0.14 -12.06
N ASN A 419 5.93 -0.85 -12.73
CA ASN A 419 5.56 -0.66 -14.13
C ASN A 419 4.03 -0.67 -14.32
N PHE A 420 3.30 -0.28 -13.29
CA PHE A 420 1.85 -0.18 -13.37
C PHE A 420 1.45 0.83 -14.43
N LYS A 421 0.32 0.56 -15.10
CA LYS A 421 -0.41 1.66 -15.72
C LYS A 421 -0.76 2.65 -14.61
N ARG A 422 -0.55 3.94 -14.86
CA ARG A 422 -0.82 5.00 -13.88
C ARG A 422 -2.21 4.90 -13.25
N SER A 423 -3.23 4.54 -14.04
CA SER A 423 -4.59 4.29 -13.54
C SER A 423 -4.67 3.13 -12.54
N SER A 424 -3.96 2.02 -12.79
CA SER A 424 -3.86 0.90 -11.85
C SER A 424 -3.21 1.35 -10.53
N TRP A 425 -2.11 2.11 -10.61
CA TRP A 425 -1.41 2.63 -9.44
C TRP A 425 -2.29 3.58 -8.62
N LEU A 426 -2.99 4.51 -9.27
CA LEU A 426 -3.91 5.42 -8.60
C LEU A 426 -5.06 4.69 -7.92
N THR A 427 -5.63 3.67 -8.56
CA THR A 427 -6.69 2.82 -7.97
C THR A 427 -6.17 2.08 -6.73
N MET A 428 -4.97 1.49 -6.83
CA MET A 428 -4.30 0.83 -5.70
C MET A 428 -4.12 1.80 -4.52
N MET A 429 -3.63 3.01 -4.79
CA MET A 429 -3.41 4.03 -3.77
C MET A 429 -4.72 4.55 -3.18
N GLU A 430 -5.72 4.86 -4.00
CA GLU A 430 -7.04 5.36 -3.57
C GLU A 430 -7.66 4.42 -2.54
N ASN A 431 -7.75 3.12 -2.86
CA ASN A 431 -8.37 2.13 -1.98
C ASN A 431 -7.70 2.08 -0.59
N ARG A 432 -6.38 2.33 -0.52
CA ARG A 432 -5.60 2.32 0.74
C ARG A 432 -5.69 3.66 1.47
N LEU A 433 -5.64 4.77 0.73
CA LEU A 433 -5.70 6.12 1.27
C LEU A 433 -7.06 6.39 1.93
N GLU A 434 -8.16 5.88 1.37
CA GLU A 434 -9.50 5.98 1.98
C GLU A 434 -9.55 5.30 3.36
N LEU A 435 -9.02 4.09 3.47
CA LEU A 435 -8.94 3.36 4.74
C LEU A 435 -7.97 4.03 5.72
N ALA A 436 -6.79 4.43 5.25
CA ALA A 436 -5.79 5.14 6.04
C ALA A 436 -6.34 6.45 6.63
N HIS A 437 -7.09 7.21 5.83
CA HIS A 437 -7.77 8.42 6.28
C HIS A 437 -8.78 8.14 7.40
N ALA A 438 -9.53 7.02 7.34
CA ALA A 438 -10.48 6.63 8.39
C ALA A 438 -9.80 6.17 9.70
N LEU A 439 -8.55 5.72 9.65
CA LEU A 439 -7.77 5.30 10.82
C LEU A 439 -7.10 6.46 11.56
N LEU A 440 -6.82 7.57 10.87
CA LEU A 440 -6.23 8.78 11.48
C LEU A 440 -7.18 9.41 12.49
N ASN A 441 -6.64 9.79 13.65
CA ASN A 441 -7.34 10.66 14.60
C ASN A 441 -7.40 12.11 14.08
N ASP A 442 -8.24 12.97 14.68
CA ASP A 442 -8.46 14.36 14.23
C ASP A 442 -7.19 15.23 14.14
N LYS A 443 -6.18 14.93 14.97
CA LYS A 443 -4.88 15.61 14.98
C LYS A 443 -3.82 14.88 14.15
N GLY A 444 -4.20 13.74 13.59
CA GLY A 444 -3.32 12.84 12.88
C GLY A 444 -2.83 13.43 11.57
N VAL A 445 -1.65 12.95 11.15
CA VAL A 445 -0.96 13.43 9.95
C VAL A 445 -0.44 12.26 9.13
N MET A 446 -0.45 12.41 7.81
CA MET A 446 0.04 11.44 6.85
C MET A 446 1.17 12.03 6.02
N PHE A 447 2.27 11.29 5.93
CA PHE A 447 3.43 11.57 5.10
C PHE A 447 3.57 10.47 4.04
N VAL A 448 3.70 10.88 2.77
CA VAL A 448 3.88 9.95 1.65
C VAL A 448 5.10 10.34 0.84
N SER A 449 6.12 9.50 0.86
CA SER A 449 7.32 9.66 0.02
C SER A 449 7.02 9.30 -1.43
N ILE A 450 7.49 10.12 -2.38
CA ILE A 450 7.24 9.92 -3.81
C ILE A 450 8.28 10.65 -4.67
N ASP A 451 8.49 10.19 -5.90
CA ASP A 451 9.34 10.87 -6.89
C ASP A 451 8.52 11.62 -7.96
N ASP A 452 9.21 12.22 -8.95
CA ASP A 452 8.57 13.01 -10.01
C ASP A 452 7.53 12.24 -10.86
N ASN A 453 7.57 10.90 -10.92
CA ASN A 453 6.73 10.12 -11.83
C ASN A 453 5.25 10.21 -11.47
N GLU A 454 4.95 10.11 -10.17
CA GLU A 454 3.59 10.04 -9.65
C GLU A 454 3.23 11.15 -8.65
N GLN A 455 4.18 12.02 -8.25
CA GLN A 455 3.95 13.06 -7.25
C GLN A 455 2.72 13.94 -7.54
N ALA A 456 2.58 14.42 -8.78
CA ALA A 456 1.47 15.30 -9.15
C ALA A 456 0.12 14.58 -9.11
N TYR A 457 0.07 13.32 -9.53
CA TYR A 457 -1.16 12.52 -9.54
C TYR A 457 -1.55 12.09 -8.14
N LEU A 458 -0.58 11.70 -7.32
CA LEU A 458 -0.78 11.41 -5.90
C LEU A 458 -1.28 12.65 -5.15
N LYS A 459 -0.73 13.84 -5.43
CA LYS A 459 -1.20 15.10 -4.83
C LYS A 459 -2.68 15.33 -5.11
N VAL A 460 -3.11 15.18 -6.37
CA VAL A 460 -4.52 15.33 -6.75
C VAL A 460 -5.40 14.28 -6.08
N LEU A 461 -4.94 13.02 -6.03
CA LEU A 461 -5.67 11.94 -5.35
C LEU A 461 -5.81 12.20 -3.84
N MET A 462 -4.74 12.63 -3.18
CA MET A 462 -4.79 12.99 -1.75
C MET A 462 -5.64 14.24 -1.50
N ASP A 463 -5.66 15.20 -2.43
CA ASP A 463 -6.58 16.34 -2.37
C ASP A 463 -8.05 15.90 -2.41
N GLU A 464 -8.37 14.85 -3.16
CA GLU A 464 -9.71 14.24 -3.15
C GLU A 464 -10.00 13.52 -1.83
N VAL A 465 -9.11 12.63 -1.39
CA VAL A 465 -9.32 11.81 -0.17
C VAL A 465 -9.39 12.66 1.11
N PHE A 466 -8.56 13.71 1.22
CA PHE A 466 -8.45 14.57 2.41
C PHE A 466 -9.22 15.89 2.28
N ASN A 467 -9.98 16.10 1.19
CA ASN A 467 -10.66 17.36 0.85
C ASN A 467 -9.70 18.58 0.76
N GLY A 468 -8.47 18.35 0.29
CA GLY A 468 -7.39 19.36 0.17
C GLY A 468 -7.38 20.16 -1.13
N GLY A 469 -8.22 19.81 -2.12
CA GLY A 469 -8.32 20.49 -3.44
C GLY A 469 -8.94 21.89 -3.42
N GLY A 470 -8.78 22.61 -2.31
CA GLY A 470 -9.41 23.91 -1.99
C GLY A 470 -9.66 24.16 -0.50
N GLY A 471 -9.37 23.20 0.39
CA GLY A 471 -9.54 23.30 1.85
C GLY A 471 -8.24 23.17 2.67
N ASP A 472 -8.34 23.35 3.99
CA ASP A 472 -7.26 23.56 4.96
C ASP A 472 -6.36 22.34 5.29
N ASN A 473 -6.58 21.16 4.68
CA ASN A 473 -5.96 19.90 5.13
C ASN A 473 -4.65 19.51 4.43
N PHE A 474 -4.29 20.16 3.32
CA PHE A 474 -2.95 20.03 2.76
C PHE A 474 -1.97 20.87 3.61
N VAL A 475 -0.94 20.24 4.15
CA VAL A 475 0.02 20.91 5.04
C VAL A 475 1.22 21.43 4.25
N ALA A 476 1.93 20.54 3.55
CA ALA A 476 3.13 20.90 2.79
C ALA A 476 3.55 19.81 1.80
N SER A 477 4.31 20.23 0.79
CA SER A 477 5.15 19.33 0.00
C SER A 477 6.59 19.54 0.45
N LEU A 478 7.13 18.56 1.18
CA LEU A 478 8.51 18.60 1.64
C LEU A 478 9.44 18.06 0.54
N ILE A 479 10.66 18.56 0.49
CA ILE A 479 11.70 18.16 -0.47
C ILE A 479 12.82 17.50 0.32
N TRP A 480 13.10 16.23 0.07
CA TRP A 480 14.21 15.51 0.68
C TRP A 480 15.36 15.36 -0.31
N GLN A 481 16.55 15.85 0.05
CA GLN A 481 17.76 15.67 -0.73
C GLN A 481 18.29 14.25 -0.57
N LYS A 482 17.95 13.38 -1.52
CA LYS A 482 18.31 11.96 -1.48
C LYS A 482 19.79 11.67 -1.78
N LYS A 483 20.50 12.57 -2.45
CA LYS A 483 21.93 12.43 -2.76
C LYS A 483 22.67 13.77 -2.68
N LYS A 484 23.95 13.72 -2.32
CA LYS A 484 24.84 14.88 -2.26
C LYS A 484 25.91 14.75 -3.35
N GLY A 485 25.71 15.45 -4.47
CA GLY A 485 26.63 15.43 -5.61
C GLY A 485 26.48 14.22 -6.54
N GLY A 486 27.37 14.14 -7.53
CA GLY A 486 27.27 13.22 -8.67
C GLY A 486 26.42 13.78 -9.82
N GLY A 487 26.25 13.02 -10.90
CA GLY A 487 25.39 13.42 -12.03
C GLY A 487 26.11 14.00 -13.24
N GLN A 488 27.42 13.79 -13.39
CA GLN A 488 28.15 14.11 -14.62
C GLN A 488 27.54 13.42 -15.86
N ASP A 489 26.90 12.27 -15.66
CA ASP A 489 26.22 11.50 -16.70
C ASP A 489 24.72 11.87 -16.84
N SER A 490 24.24 12.90 -16.16
CA SER A 490 22.83 13.34 -16.30
C SER A 490 22.67 14.15 -17.60
N GLU A 491 21.76 13.72 -18.47
CA GLU A 491 21.57 14.37 -19.78
C GLU A 491 21.08 15.82 -19.70
N ASN A 492 20.17 16.12 -18.75
CA ASN A 492 19.53 17.44 -18.65
C ASN A 492 19.71 18.06 -17.25
N PHE A 493 19.06 17.48 -16.25
CA PHE A 493 19.12 17.94 -14.85
C PHE A 493 19.54 16.79 -13.94
N VAL A 494 20.43 17.08 -13.00
CA VAL A 494 20.78 16.15 -11.93
C VAL A 494 19.62 16.08 -10.94
N LYS A 495 18.88 14.97 -10.95
CA LYS A 495 17.79 14.74 -9.98
C LYS A 495 18.36 14.37 -8.61
N GLU A 496 18.41 15.33 -7.68
CA GLU A 496 19.00 15.17 -6.34
C GLU A 496 17.98 15.01 -5.21
N HIS A 497 16.70 15.17 -5.49
CA HIS A 497 15.64 15.16 -4.47
C HIS A 497 14.49 14.22 -4.80
N GLU A 498 13.70 13.96 -3.77
CA GLU A 498 12.37 13.34 -3.80
C GLU A 498 11.40 14.22 -2.99
N TYR A 499 10.11 13.93 -3.09
CA TYR A 499 9.07 14.67 -2.40
C TYR A 499 8.48 13.86 -1.26
N ILE A 500 7.96 14.55 -0.25
CA ILE A 500 7.13 13.96 0.80
C ILE A 500 5.89 14.82 0.94
N LEU A 501 4.74 14.27 0.54
CA LEU A 501 3.46 14.94 0.67
C LEU A 501 2.97 14.82 2.12
N CYS A 502 2.58 15.93 2.73
CA CYS A 502 2.08 15.99 4.09
C CYS A 502 0.64 16.48 4.12
N TYR A 503 -0.26 15.66 4.67
CA TYR A 503 -1.68 15.94 4.84
C TYR A 503 -2.10 15.70 6.27
N GLN A 504 -2.95 16.57 6.80
CA GLN A 504 -3.56 16.40 8.11
C GLN A 504 -4.98 15.87 7.99
N LYS A 505 -5.48 15.25 9.05
CA LYS A 505 -6.90 14.89 9.17
C LYS A 505 -7.76 16.14 9.33
N GLU A 506 -7.52 16.92 10.40
CA GLU A 506 -8.22 18.20 10.62
C GLU A 506 -7.36 19.28 11.31
N LYS A 507 -6.59 18.95 12.34
CA LYS A 507 -5.95 19.94 13.24
C LYS A 507 -4.52 19.55 13.65
N PHE A 508 -3.67 19.29 12.67
CA PHE A 508 -2.28 18.95 12.93
C PHE A 508 -1.49 20.19 13.39
N ASN A 509 -0.60 19.99 14.36
CA ASN A 509 0.36 21.01 14.77
C ASN A 509 1.76 20.42 14.75
N ILE A 510 2.66 21.08 14.01
CA ILE A 510 4.07 20.73 13.98
C ILE A 510 4.68 20.93 15.37
N ILE A 511 5.39 19.92 15.85
CA ILE A 511 6.22 20.02 17.06
C ILE A 511 7.51 20.74 16.67
N ASP A 512 7.57 22.05 16.96
CA ASP A 512 8.73 22.87 16.65
C ASP A 512 9.92 22.53 17.55
N THR A 513 11.11 22.71 17.01
CA THR A 513 12.35 22.56 17.79
C THR A 513 12.62 23.83 18.58
N GLU A 514 12.77 23.70 19.89
CA GLU A 514 13.11 24.79 20.79
C GLU A 514 14.57 24.69 21.21
N ILE A 515 15.36 25.74 20.94
CA ILE A 515 16.77 25.82 21.35
C ILE A 515 17.01 27.04 22.23
N ASP A 516 18.09 26.99 23.01
CA ASP A 516 18.56 28.16 23.74
C ASP A 516 19.15 29.20 22.78
N HIS A 517 19.10 30.47 23.18
CA HIS A 517 19.79 31.52 22.46
C HIS A 517 21.29 31.37 22.63
N ASP A 518 22.04 31.33 21.51
CA ASP A 518 23.49 31.38 21.55
C ASP A 518 23.94 32.84 21.71
N ILE A 519 24.79 33.09 22.70
CA ILE A 519 25.41 34.38 22.96
C ILE A 519 26.22 34.89 21.75
N GLN A 520 26.75 34.00 20.91
CA GLN A 520 27.49 34.35 19.70
C GLN A 520 26.62 35.05 18.64
N ASP A 521 25.29 34.83 18.66
CA ASP A 521 24.34 35.54 17.79
C ASP A 521 24.22 37.05 18.17
N PHE A 522 24.75 37.47 19.33
CA PHE A 522 24.65 38.82 19.90
C PHE A 522 25.99 39.55 19.87
N SER A 523 26.52 39.73 18.66
CA SER A 523 27.88 40.22 18.42
C SER A 523 28.08 41.73 18.67
N LYS A 524 27.03 42.51 18.93
CA LYS A 524 27.16 43.94 19.24
C LYS A 524 27.12 44.19 20.74
N THR A 525 27.80 45.26 21.17
CA THR A 525 27.65 45.81 22.52
C THR A 525 26.91 47.14 22.42
N ILE A 526 25.72 47.22 23.00
CA ILE A 526 24.89 48.42 23.04
C ILE A 526 24.56 48.69 24.51
N ASN A 527 24.77 49.92 24.98
CA ASN A 527 24.55 50.30 26.39
C ASN A 527 25.25 49.37 27.40
N GLY A 528 26.45 48.88 27.07
CA GLY A 528 27.23 47.98 27.93
C GLY A 528 26.73 46.53 27.98
N LYS A 529 25.68 46.18 27.25
CA LYS A 529 25.10 44.83 27.17
C LYS A 529 25.33 44.21 25.80
N GLN A 530 25.47 42.89 25.74
CA GLN A 530 25.49 42.18 24.46
C GLN A 530 24.11 42.15 23.81
N ALA A 531 24.10 42.46 22.53
CA ALA A 531 22.89 42.67 21.76
C ALA A 531 23.08 42.23 20.30
N LYS A 532 21.97 41.94 19.65
CA LYS A 532 21.87 41.93 18.20
C LYS A 532 20.90 43.01 17.75
N ILE A 533 21.04 43.43 16.50
CA ILE A 533 20.20 44.47 15.93
C ILE A 533 19.44 43.94 14.72
N LEU A 534 18.16 44.33 14.61
CA LEU A 534 17.32 44.02 13.46
C LEU A 534 16.81 45.33 12.86
N LYS A 535 17.04 45.55 11.57
CA LYS A 535 16.61 46.78 10.90
C LYS A 535 15.08 46.93 10.99
N LEU A 536 14.58 48.03 11.54
CA LEU A 536 13.13 48.23 11.75
C LEU A 536 12.37 48.44 10.44
N GLU A 537 12.96 49.14 9.47
CA GLU A 537 12.36 49.26 8.15
C GLU A 537 12.32 47.88 7.47
N LYS A 538 11.14 47.48 7.02
CA LYS A 538 11.01 46.24 6.24
C LYS A 538 11.55 46.46 4.83
N TRP A 539 12.36 45.52 4.37
CA TRP A 539 12.86 45.45 2.99
C TRP A 539 12.34 44.19 2.31
N GLY A 540 12.30 44.20 0.97
CA GLY A 540 11.85 43.08 0.15
C GLY A 540 10.34 43.02 -0.05
N ALA A 541 9.79 41.83 -0.30
CA ALA A 541 8.37 41.65 -0.57
C ALA A 541 7.49 42.13 0.60
N GLY A 542 6.44 42.88 0.27
CA GLY A 542 5.51 43.42 1.25
C GLY A 542 6.09 44.57 2.07
N ALA A 543 7.05 45.35 1.56
CA ALA A 543 7.73 46.42 2.28
C ALA A 543 7.03 47.78 2.21
N LEU A 544 6.00 47.92 1.38
CA LEU A 544 5.32 49.20 1.15
C LEU A 544 4.23 49.43 2.18
N LYS A 545 3.89 50.70 2.40
CA LYS A 545 2.73 51.10 3.21
C LYS A 545 1.43 50.49 2.69
N SER A 546 1.26 50.41 1.36
CA SER A 546 0.08 49.81 0.72
C SER A 546 -0.14 48.36 1.13
N ASP A 547 0.93 47.62 1.45
CA ASP A 547 0.87 46.20 1.81
C ASP A 547 0.36 46.00 3.26
N ALA A 548 0.62 46.96 4.15
CA ALA A 548 0.11 46.94 5.52
C ALA A 548 0.06 48.38 6.10
N PRO A 549 -1.03 49.13 5.83
CA PRO A 549 -1.12 50.54 6.22
C PRO A 549 -0.98 50.79 7.73
N SER A 550 -1.42 49.83 8.56
CA SER A 550 -1.30 49.92 10.03
C SER A 550 0.14 49.87 10.55
N LEU A 551 1.12 49.56 9.70
CA LEU A 551 2.55 49.50 10.04
C LEU A 551 3.32 50.72 9.51
N TYR A 552 2.61 51.74 9.01
CA TYR A 552 3.17 53.03 8.66
C TYR A 552 2.77 54.05 9.73
N TYR A 553 3.71 54.40 10.60
CA TYR A 553 3.54 55.38 11.67
C TYR A 553 4.88 56.07 11.93
N SER A 554 4.90 57.23 12.61
CA SER A 554 6.16 57.87 12.97
C SER A 554 6.76 57.27 14.23
N ILE A 555 8.09 57.22 14.28
CA ILE A 555 8.87 57.07 15.51
C ILE A 555 9.71 58.33 15.71
N LYS A 556 10.12 58.62 16.95
CA LYS A 556 11.00 59.76 17.22
C LYS A 556 12.46 59.41 16.93
N ASP A 557 13.12 60.22 16.11
CA ASP A 557 14.57 60.14 15.91
C ASP A 557 15.34 60.68 17.13
N PRO A 558 16.68 60.52 17.20
CA PRO A 558 17.48 61.03 18.32
C PRO A 558 17.40 62.56 18.54
N ASN A 559 16.93 63.30 17.54
CA ASN A 559 16.73 64.76 17.60
C ASN A 559 15.28 65.14 17.95
N GLY A 560 14.39 64.17 18.16
CA GLY A 560 12.98 64.37 18.49
C GLY A 560 12.05 64.57 17.28
N ASN A 561 12.55 64.41 16.06
CA ASN A 561 11.76 64.55 14.83
C ASN A 561 10.96 63.29 14.51
N ASP A 562 9.82 63.44 13.83
CA ASP A 562 9.06 62.31 13.29
C ASP A 562 9.80 61.64 12.12
N PHE A 563 10.09 60.35 12.29
CA PHE A 563 10.76 59.52 11.29
C PHE A 563 9.79 58.45 10.79
N TYR A 564 9.65 58.36 9.46
CA TYR A 564 8.79 57.39 8.79
C TYR A 564 9.62 56.34 8.04
N PRO A 565 9.10 55.11 7.88
CA PRO A 565 9.82 54.06 7.17
C PRO A 565 9.83 54.34 5.67
N ILE A 566 10.99 54.17 5.02
CA ILE A 566 11.15 54.32 3.57
C ILE A 566 11.62 52.99 2.98
N ALA A 567 10.93 52.53 1.94
CA ALA A 567 11.30 51.32 1.23
C ALA A 567 12.60 51.52 0.41
N PRO A 568 13.32 50.45 0.02
CA PRO A 568 14.57 50.58 -0.74
C PRO A 568 14.45 51.35 -2.06
N ASN A 569 13.26 51.36 -2.67
CA ASN A 569 12.95 52.08 -3.90
C ASN A 569 12.65 53.58 -3.69
N GLY A 570 12.62 54.06 -2.45
CA GLY A 570 12.34 55.47 -2.11
C GLY A 570 10.87 55.78 -1.81
N GLU A 571 9.97 54.81 -1.95
CA GLU A 571 8.54 54.97 -1.63
C GLU A 571 8.27 54.84 -0.12
N GLU A 572 7.05 55.22 0.30
CA GLU A 572 6.58 55.02 1.67
C GLU A 572 6.60 53.52 2.03
N GLY A 573 7.50 53.17 2.96
CA GLY A 573 7.69 51.81 3.41
C GLY A 573 6.77 51.44 4.56
N ARG A 574 7.10 50.37 5.28
CA ARG A 574 6.49 50.05 6.57
C ARG A 574 7.50 49.53 7.57
N TRP A 575 7.13 49.62 8.85
CA TRP A 575 7.85 48.97 9.92
C TRP A 575 7.63 47.46 9.92
N ARG A 576 8.54 46.75 10.58
CA ARG A 576 8.39 45.32 10.88
C ARG A 576 7.39 45.04 11.99
N LYS A 577 7.12 46.01 12.87
CA LYS A 577 6.30 45.88 14.06
C LYS A 577 5.21 46.94 14.13
N LYS A 578 4.14 46.63 14.88
CA LYS A 578 3.10 47.58 15.26
C LYS A 578 3.63 48.52 16.37
N PRO A 579 3.04 49.73 16.53
CA PRO A 579 3.45 50.68 17.57
C PRO A 579 3.45 50.07 18.98
N GLU A 580 2.40 49.31 19.30
CA GLU A 580 2.23 48.63 20.60
C GLU A 580 3.28 47.59 20.93
N ASN A 581 4.02 47.08 19.92
CA ASN A 581 5.06 46.05 20.07
C ASN A 581 6.48 46.61 19.88
N LEU A 582 6.61 47.93 19.76
CA LEU A 582 7.89 48.61 19.58
C LEU A 582 8.21 49.40 20.86
N ASP A 583 9.21 48.93 21.60
CA ASP A 583 9.74 49.67 22.74
C ASP A 583 10.72 50.75 22.24
N SER A 584 10.42 52.01 22.55
CA SER A 584 11.29 53.14 22.19
C SER A 584 12.66 53.08 22.86
N GLU A 585 12.78 52.40 24.01
CA GLU A 585 14.05 52.21 24.72
C GLU A 585 14.96 51.15 24.06
N HIS A 586 14.40 50.35 23.15
CA HIS A 586 15.12 49.31 22.38
C HIS A 586 15.35 49.72 20.93
N ILE A 587 15.40 51.01 20.63
CA ILE A 587 15.75 51.51 19.29
C ILE A 587 17.20 52.01 19.28
N PHE A 588 18.04 51.38 18.46
CA PHE A 588 19.39 51.81 18.17
C PHE A 588 19.46 52.46 16.79
N TRP A 589 19.93 53.70 16.76
CA TRP A 589 20.10 54.46 15.53
C TRP A 589 21.53 54.32 15.03
N GLN A 590 21.68 53.94 13.77
CA GLN A 590 22.98 53.84 13.13
C GLN A 590 22.96 54.61 11.80
N GLU A 591 23.94 55.47 11.61
CA GLU A 591 24.14 56.17 10.35
C GLU A 591 24.69 55.20 9.29
N ASN A 592 24.10 55.23 8.09
CA ASN A 592 24.61 54.45 6.97
C ASN A 592 25.72 55.20 6.20
N SER A 593 26.32 54.53 5.22
CA SER A 593 27.38 55.12 4.38
C SER A 593 26.98 56.35 3.56
N LYS A 594 25.68 56.66 3.49
CA LYS A 594 25.11 57.83 2.79
C LYS A 594 24.65 58.93 3.76
N GLY A 595 24.98 58.82 5.04
CA GLY A 595 24.62 59.81 6.07
C GLY A 595 23.17 59.76 6.55
N ARG A 596 22.40 58.73 6.17
CA ARG A 596 21.02 58.54 6.65
C ARG A 596 21.03 57.72 7.93
N LEU A 597 20.40 58.26 8.97
CA LEU A 597 20.09 57.51 10.20
C LEU A 597 19.08 56.39 9.89
N ILE A 598 19.43 55.17 10.29
CA ILE A 598 18.57 54.00 10.15
C ILE A 598 18.24 53.48 11.56
N PRO A 599 16.95 53.26 11.87
CA PRO A 599 16.55 52.68 13.14
C PRO A 599 16.63 51.15 13.10
N TYR A 600 17.18 50.59 14.16
CA TYR A 600 17.24 49.16 14.40
C TYR A 600 16.60 48.84 15.75
N GLU A 601 15.89 47.72 15.81
CA GLU A 601 15.47 47.10 17.06
C GLU A 601 16.69 46.45 17.71
N VAL A 602 16.90 46.72 18.99
CA VAL A 602 17.92 46.11 19.83
C VAL A 602 17.30 44.96 20.59
N ILE A 603 17.91 43.79 20.51
CA ILE A 603 17.51 42.64 21.30
C ILE A 603 18.69 42.27 22.18
N TYR A 604 18.56 42.46 23.49
CA TYR A 604 19.60 42.16 24.46
C TYR A 604 19.61 40.69 24.84
N TYR A 605 20.79 40.08 24.90
CA TYR A 605 20.92 38.66 25.24
C TYR A 605 20.35 38.37 26.64
N ASP A 606 20.66 39.20 27.64
CA ASP A 606 20.21 39.00 29.01
C ASP A 606 18.69 39.00 29.21
N GLU A 607 17.95 39.66 28.31
CA GLU A 607 16.48 39.74 28.36
C GLU A 607 15.81 38.48 27.81
N ILE A 608 16.47 37.78 26.89
CA ILE A 608 15.89 36.62 26.20
C ILE A 608 16.67 35.32 26.39
N LYS A 609 17.80 35.32 27.11
CA LYS A 609 18.64 34.13 27.33
C LYS A 609 17.90 32.94 27.96
N ASN A 610 16.82 33.22 28.71
CA ASN A 610 15.98 32.19 29.33
C ASN A 610 14.73 31.84 28.50
N ALA A 611 14.45 32.60 27.43
CA ALA A 611 13.38 32.28 26.49
C ALA A 611 13.91 31.29 25.45
N LYS A 612 13.03 30.41 24.97
CA LYS A 612 13.39 29.47 23.90
C LYS A 612 13.24 30.12 22.53
N LYS A 613 14.24 29.90 21.68
CA LYS A 613 14.18 30.23 20.26
C LYS A 613 13.46 29.10 19.53
N VAL A 614 12.28 29.38 19.02
CA VAL A 614 11.51 28.43 18.19
C VAL A 614 12.10 28.38 16.79
N ILE A 615 12.56 27.20 16.37
CA ILE A 615 13.03 26.92 15.02
C ILE A 615 11.92 26.21 14.25
N LYS A 616 11.33 26.94 13.30
CA LYS A 616 10.32 26.38 12.41
C LYS A 616 10.96 25.35 11.46
N THR A 617 10.30 24.21 11.31
CA THR A 617 10.66 23.19 10.33
C THR A 617 10.63 23.78 8.91
N ARG A 618 11.72 23.60 8.16
CA ARG A 618 11.81 24.05 6.76
C ARG A 618 11.24 22.98 5.84
N THR A 619 10.73 23.37 4.67
CA THR A 619 10.20 22.43 3.68
C THR A 619 11.27 21.71 2.87
N ILE A 620 12.54 22.10 3.00
CA ILE A 620 13.67 21.49 2.28
C ILE A 620 14.59 20.83 3.31
N PHE A 621 14.75 19.52 3.18
CA PHE A 621 15.49 18.63 4.04
C PHE A 621 16.81 18.24 3.38
N THR A 622 17.91 18.88 3.79
CA THR A 622 19.27 18.63 3.27
C THR A 622 20.16 17.85 4.25
N GLU A 623 19.70 17.72 5.49
CA GLU A 623 20.47 17.25 6.64
C GLU A 623 20.00 15.89 7.19
N TYR A 624 18.90 15.32 6.69
CA TYR A 624 18.25 14.14 7.27
C TYR A 624 18.55 12.84 6.51
N GLY A 625 19.81 12.62 6.15
CA GLY A 625 20.28 11.40 5.51
C GLY A 625 20.07 11.35 3.99
N THR A 626 20.70 10.36 3.35
CA THR A 626 20.70 10.10 1.89
C THR A 626 20.43 8.61 1.61
N THR A 627 20.14 8.24 0.36
CA THR A 627 19.98 6.83 -0.05
C THR A 627 21.25 6.01 0.17
N THR A 628 22.42 6.63 0.01
CA THR A 628 23.72 6.02 0.29
C THR A 628 23.88 5.69 1.77
N GLU A 629 23.46 6.58 2.66
CA GLU A 629 23.50 6.34 4.11
C GLU A 629 22.50 5.26 4.52
N ALA A 630 21.29 5.27 3.97
CA ALA A 630 20.31 4.21 4.19
C ALA A 630 20.84 2.82 3.75
N THR A 631 21.54 2.75 2.62
CA THR A 631 22.18 1.51 2.15
C THR A 631 23.26 1.04 3.14
N LYS A 632 24.07 1.97 3.67
CA LYS A 632 25.07 1.64 4.70
C LYS A 632 24.44 1.13 5.99
N GLU A 633 23.28 1.65 6.39
CA GLU A 633 22.53 1.15 7.55
C GLU A 633 22.10 -0.30 7.35
N ILE A 634 21.57 -0.66 6.17
CA ILE A 634 21.22 -2.06 5.84
C ILE A 634 22.46 -2.96 5.83
N LEU A 635 23.55 -2.54 5.18
CA LEU A 635 24.80 -3.30 5.17
C LEU A 635 25.33 -3.54 6.59
N ALA A 636 25.28 -2.54 7.47
CA ALA A 636 25.69 -2.68 8.86
C ALA A 636 24.78 -3.65 9.62
N LEU A 637 23.46 -3.59 9.41
CA LEU A 637 22.49 -4.50 10.02
C LEU A 637 22.71 -5.96 9.58
N PHE A 638 23.15 -6.21 8.35
CA PHE A 638 23.23 -7.54 7.75
C PHE A 638 24.66 -7.94 7.34
N ASN A 639 25.66 -7.55 8.14
CA ASN A 639 27.06 -7.99 8.00
C ASN A 639 27.63 -7.83 6.57
N GLY A 640 27.31 -6.72 5.91
CA GLY A 640 27.77 -6.40 4.55
C GLY A 640 26.90 -7.00 3.43
N THR A 641 25.81 -7.69 3.74
CA THR A 641 24.87 -8.19 2.74
C THR A 641 23.79 -7.15 2.44
N LYS A 642 23.60 -6.83 1.16
CA LYS A 642 22.53 -5.93 0.70
C LYS A 642 21.25 -6.74 0.49
N LEU A 643 20.42 -6.85 1.53
CA LEU A 643 19.14 -7.58 1.48
C LEU A 643 17.96 -6.72 1.03
N PHE A 644 18.14 -5.40 0.89
CA PHE A 644 17.09 -4.49 0.46
C PHE A 644 17.71 -3.33 -0.34
N ASP A 645 17.10 -2.96 -1.47
CA ASP A 645 17.73 -2.06 -2.43
C ASP A 645 17.49 -0.58 -2.16
N THR A 646 16.29 -0.22 -1.72
CA THR A 646 15.86 1.18 -1.60
C THR A 646 15.34 1.51 -0.20
N PRO A 647 16.12 1.27 0.87
CA PRO A 647 15.70 1.66 2.22
C PRO A 647 15.65 3.19 2.34
N LYS A 648 14.74 3.71 3.15
CA LYS A 648 14.79 5.10 3.63
C LYS A 648 15.73 5.20 4.84
N PRO A 649 16.49 6.30 4.99
CA PRO A 649 17.43 6.44 6.10
C PRO A 649 16.70 6.68 7.43
N GLU A 650 17.23 6.14 8.53
CA GLU A 650 16.64 6.35 9.86
C GLU A 650 16.57 7.84 10.25
N ALA A 651 17.53 8.65 9.81
CA ALA A 651 17.56 10.09 10.05
C ALA A 651 16.32 10.83 9.53
N LEU A 652 15.86 10.48 8.32
CA LEU A 652 14.68 11.08 7.70
C LEU A 652 13.42 10.76 8.50
N ILE A 653 13.26 9.48 8.84
CA ILE A 653 12.07 9.02 9.57
C ILE A 653 12.08 9.57 11.00
N SER A 654 13.24 9.66 11.66
CA SER A 654 13.38 10.29 12.97
C SER A 654 12.88 11.73 12.92
N ARG A 655 13.29 12.49 11.89
CA ARG A 655 12.84 13.87 11.74
C ARG A 655 11.33 13.97 11.55
N ILE A 656 10.74 13.10 10.72
CA ILE A 656 9.29 13.07 10.49
C ILE A 656 8.56 12.81 11.82
N LEU A 657 8.96 11.79 12.57
CA LEU A 657 8.31 11.45 13.84
C LEU A 657 8.55 12.48 14.94
N GLU A 658 9.71 13.16 14.96
CA GLU A 658 9.99 14.27 15.88
C GLU A 658 9.01 15.43 15.71
N ILE A 659 8.66 15.76 14.45
CA ILE A 659 7.78 16.90 14.17
C ILE A 659 6.29 16.55 14.26
N SER A 660 5.94 15.25 14.27
CA SER A 660 4.55 14.79 14.24
C SER A 660 4.07 14.01 15.45
N THR A 661 4.95 13.46 16.29
CA THR A 661 4.57 12.53 17.37
C THR A 661 5.34 12.73 18.67
N LYS A 662 4.78 12.23 19.76
CA LYS A 662 5.35 12.12 21.12
C LYS A 662 5.55 10.66 21.53
N GLU A 663 6.20 10.41 22.67
CA GLU A 663 6.31 9.05 23.21
C GLU A 663 4.90 8.45 23.42
N ASN A 664 4.75 7.16 23.12
CA ASN A 664 3.50 6.38 23.13
C ASN A 664 2.46 6.69 22.04
N ASP A 665 2.63 7.73 21.22
CA ASP A 665 1.80 7.94 20.03
C ASP A 665 1.94 6.76 19.06
N LEU A 666 0.88 6.50 18.29
CA LEU A 666 0.76 5.35 17.40
C LEU A 666 1.12 5.70 15.95
N VAL A 667 2.17 5.05 15.44
CA VAL A 667 2.68 5.23 14.07
C VAL A 667 2.29 4.03 13.20
N LEU A 668 1.71 4.28 12.03
CA LEU A 668 1.37 3.23 11.07
C LEU A 668 2.21 3.38 9.79
N ASP A 669 2.78 2.27 9.35
CA ASP A 669 3.44 2.12 8.05
C ASP A 669 2.91 0.86 7.36
N PHE A 670 2.06 1.04 6.36
CA PHE A 670 1.47 -0.04 5.57
C PHE A 670 2.21 -0.32 4.25
N PHE A 671 3.39 0.27 4.08
CA PHE A 671 4.37 -0.07 3.05
C PHE A 671 5.73 -0.24 3.74
N ALA A 672 5.78 -1.11 4.75
CA ALA A 672 6.86 -1.10 5.73
C ALA A 672 8.25 -1.39 5.13
N GLY A 673 8.34 -2.08 3.98
CA GLY A 673 9.58 -2.24 3.22
C GLY A 673 10.70 -2.80 4.10
N SER A 674 11.82 -2.10 4.26
CA SER A 674 12.91 -2.55 5.14
C SER A 674 12.67 -2.39 6.65
N GLY A 675 11.46 -1.99 7.06
CA GLY A 675 11.08 -1.79 8.46
C GLY A 675 11.70 -0.55 9.12
N THR A 676 12.14 0.44 8.33
CA THR A 676 12.81 1.65 8.87
C THR A 676 11.89 2.40 9.83
N THR A 677 10.62 2.61 9.46
CA THR A 677 9.64 3.32 10.30
C THR A 677 9.39 2.61 11.62
N CYS A 678 9.20 1.28 11.58
CA CYS A 678 9.02 0.46 12.77
C CYS A 678 10.26 0.54 13.70
N ALA A 679 11.46 0.43 13.13
CA ALA A 679 12.70 0.52 13.90
C ALA A 679 12.89 1.89 14.57
N VAL A 680 12.62 2.98 13.84
CA VAL A 680 12.76 4.35 14.38
C VAL A 680 11.69 4.64 15.42
N ALA A 681 10.42 4.30 15.15
CA ALA A 681 9.33 4.45 16.11
C ALA A 681 9.64 3.70 17.42
N HIS A 682 10.14 2.46 17.33
CA HIS A 682 10.56 1.67 18.49
C HIS A 682 11.66 2.36 19.30
N LYS A 683 12.76 2.80 18.64
CA LYS A 683 13.89 3.48 19.29
C LYS A 683 13.46 4.80 19.96
N MET A 684 12.46 5.48 19.39
CA MET A 684 11.86 6.70 19.93
C MET A 684 10.75 6.43 20.95
N LYS A 685 10.47 5.17 21.33
CA LYS A 685 9.39 4.81 22.27
C LYS A 685 7.99 5.24 21.82
N ARG A 686 7.75 5.24 20.51
CA ARG A 686 6.40 5.33 19.92
C ARG A 686 5.85 3.91 19.80
N LYS A 687 4.53 3.78 19.79
CA LYS A 687 3.90 2.53 19.38
C LYS A 687 3.87 2.47 17.86
N TYR A 688 3.89 1.28 17.27
CA TYR A 688 3.83 1.17 15.82
C TYR A 688 3.07 -0.04 15.29
N ILE A 689 2.56 0.10 14.06
CA ILE A 689 2.01 -0.98 13.25
C ILE A 689 2.76 -0.97 11.91
N GLY A 690 3.40 -2.09 11.58
CA GLY A 690 4.07 -2.31 10.30
C GLY A 690 3.36 -3.39 9.50
N ILE A 691 2.95 -3.09 8.27
CA ILE A 691 2.34 -4.08 7.36
C ILE A 691 3.22 -4.28 6.14
N GLU A 692 3.48 -5.54 5.79
CA GLU A 692 4.21 -5.92 4.59
C GLU A 692 3.85 -7.36 4.16
N MET A 693 3.81 -7.63 2.85
CA MET A 693 3.47 -8.96 2.32
C MET A 693 4.66 -9.73 1.73
N GLY A 694 5.75 -9.04 1.35
CA GLY A 694 6.87 -9.66 0.64
C GLY A 694 7.78 -10.55 1.51
N GLU A 695 8.66 -11.31 0.86
CA GLU A 695 9.66 -12.16 1.54
C GLU A 695 10.58 -11.39 2.48
N HIS A 696 10.73 -10.08 2.24
CA HIS A 696 11.48 -9.18 3.09
C HIS A 696 10.82 -8.93 4.45
N PHE A 697 9.57 -9.35 4.67
CA PHE A 697 9.00 -9.44 6.02
C PHE A 697 9.88 -10.34 6.91
N GLU A 698 10.14 -11.58 6.47
CA GLU A 698 10.90 -12.57 7.21
C GLU A 698 12.42 -12.36 7.10
N SER A 699 12.89 -11.91 5.93
CA SER A 699 14.33 -11.79 5.67
C SER A 699 14.94 -10.43 6.06
N VAL A 700 14.12 -9.40 6.23
CA VAL A 700 14.59 -8.02 6.52
C VAL A 700 13.92 -7.41 7.74
N ILE A 701 12.60 -7.22 7.73
CA ILE A 701 11.88 -6.50 8.80
C ILE A 701 12.03 -7.22 10.14
N LEU A 702 11.68 -8.51 10.18
CA LEU A 702 11.68 -9.29 11.42
C LEU A 702 13.10 -9.39 12.03
N PRO A 703 14.16 -9.77 11.26
CA PRO A 703 15.53 -9.69 11.73
C PRO A 703 15.96 -8.29 12.20
N ARG A 704 15.60 -7.23 11.47
CA ARG A 704 15.91 -5.85 11.84
C ARG A 704 15.32 -5.51 13.20
N LEU A 705 14.04 -5.79 13.42
CA LEU A 705 13.37 -5.45 14.68
C LEU A 705 13.90 -6.29 15.84
N LYS A 706 14.18 -7.59 15.64
CA LYS A 706 14.86 -8.43 16.64
C LYS A 706 16.22 -7.84 17.02
N LYS A 707 17.01 -7.36 16.05
CA LYS A 707 18.28 -6.68 16.33
C LYS A 707 18.10 -5.37 17.11
N VAL A 708 17.10 -4.55 16.75
CA VAL A 708 16.79 -3.32 17.48
C VAL A 708 16.42 -3.61 18.92
N ILE A 709 15.53 -4.59 19.16
CA ILE A 709 15.16 -5.06 20.51
C ILE A 709 16.40 -5.57 21.24
N GLY A 710 17.26 -6.34 20.56
CA GLY A 710 18.54 -6.83 21.07
C GLY A 710 19.61 -5.75 21.34
N GLY A 711 19.29 -4.47 21.17
CA GLY A 711 20.20 -3.35 21.46
C GLY A 711 21.25 -3.10 20.39
N PHE A 712 21.05 -3.61 19.16
CA PHE A 712 21.96 -3.34 18.04
C PHE A 712 21.98 -1.85 17.71
N LYS A 713 23.18 -1.28 17.65
CA LYS A 713 23.39 0.14 17.41
C LYS A 713 23.44 0.44 15.91
N SER A 714 22.37 0.99 15.35
CA SER A 714 22.28 1.43 13.94
C SER A 714 21.67 2.82 13.81
N GLY A 715 21.93 3.49 12.67
CA GLY A 715 21.34 4.77 12.32
C GLY A 715 21.73 5.93 13.24
N THR A 716 20.85 6.93 13.37
CA THR A 716 21.05 8.15 14.16
C THR A 716 20.74 7.99 15.64
N LEU A 717 19.88 7.03 16.00
CA LEU A 717 19.40 6.80 17.38
C LEU A 717 20.25 5.76 18.13
N LYS A 718 21.57 5.94 18.14
CA LYS A 718 22.52 4.98 18.75
C LYS A 718 22.46 4.93 20.29
N GLU A 719 21.81 5.88 20.93
CA GLU A 719 21.65 5.87 22.40
C GLU A 719 20.64 4.83 22.88
N PHE A 720 19.75 4.33 22.00
CA PHE A 720 18.77 3.30 22.37
C PHE A 720 19.45 1.97 22.71
N ASN A 721 19.25 1.46 23.93
CA ASN A 721 19.98 0.30 24.47
C ASN A 721 19.32 -1.07 24.21
N GLY A 722 18.10 -1.09 23.68
CA GLY A 722 17.33 -2.31 23.47
C GLY A 722 16.10 -2.38 24.37
N GLY A 723 15.39 -3.51 24.27
CA GLY A 723 14.22 -3.85 25.06
C GLY A 723 12.89 -3.50 24.38
N GLY A 724 11.88 -4.35 24.57
CA GLY A 724 10.53 -4.12 24.10
C GLY A 724 9.70 -5.39 23.92
N VAL A 725 8.43 -5.20 23.62
CA VAL A 725 7.44 -6.24 23.35
C VAL A 725 6.81 -5.96 21.98
N VAL A 726 6.91 -6.93 21.07
CA VAL A 726 6.36 -6.82 19.71
C VAL A 726 5.45 -8.02 19.44
N LYS A 727 4.25 -7.74 18.97
CA LYS A 727 3.31 -8.74 18.46
C LYS A 727 3.58 -8.95 16.97
N VAL A 728 3.57 -10.19 16.51
CA VAL A 728 3.76 -10.53 15.09
C VAL A 728 2.67 -11.52 14.69
N TYR A 729 2.02 -11.31 13.56
CA TYR A 729 1.06 -12.27 13.00
C TYR A 729 0.92 -12.13 11.49
N GLU A 730 0.36 -13.17 10.87
CA GLU A 730 -0.04 -13.19 9.48
C GLU A 730 -1.57 -13.01 9.40
N LEU A 731 -2.07 -12.54 8.25
CA LEU A 731 -3.51 -12.55 7.98
C LEU A 731 -3.82 -13.52 6.84
N GLU A 732 -4.95 -14.21 6.94
CA GLU A 732 -5.48 -15.08 5.88
C GLU A 732 -5.46 -14.34 4.52
N SER A 733 -4.79 -14.93 3.53
CA SER A 733 -4.61 -14.26 2.23
C SER A 733 -5.83 -14.40 1.33
N TYR A 734 -5.95 -13.54 0.31
CA TYR A 734 -6.99 -13.71 -0.72
C TYR A 734 -6.90 -15.08 -1.40
N GLU A 735 -5.68 -15.53 -1.71
CA GLU A 735 -5.43 -16.79 -2.40
C GLU A 735 -5.83 -17.99 -1.53
N GLU A 736 -5.59 -17.94 -0.22
CA GLU A 736 -6.04 -18.98 0.71
C GLU A 736 -7.57 -19.11 0.73
N ILE A 737 -8.30 -18.01 0.64
CA ILE A 737 -9.76 -18.05 0.50
C ILE A 737 -10.18 -18.61 -0.85
N LEU A 738 -9.56 -18.16 -1.95
CA LEU A 738 -9.87 -18.66 -3.29
C LEU A 738 -9.57 -20.16 -3.45
N ARG A 739 -8.60 -20.72 -2.72
CA ARG A 739 -8.37 -22.17 -2.69
C ARG A 739 -9.56 -22.96 -2.15
N LYS A 740 -10.38 -22.30 -1.34
CA LYS A 740 -11.53 -22.88 -0.67
C LYS A 740 -12.84 -22.60 -1.39
N ILE A 741 -12.92 -21.78 -2.44
CA ILE A 741 -14.24 -21.52 -3.08
C ILE A 741 -14.74 -22.70 -3.92
N LYS A 742 -16.05 -22.84 -4.07
CA LYS A 742 -16.71 -23.79 -4.98
C LYS A 742 -17.92 -23.11 -5.63
N TYR A 743 -18.24 -23.53 -6.84
CA TYR A 743 -19.50 -23.14 -7.45
C TYR A 743 -20.65 -24.00 -6.92
N GLU A 744 -21.74 -23.36 -6.51
CA GLU A 744 -23.01 -24.00 -6.21
C GLU A 744 -24.13 -23.38 -7.05
N ASP A 745 -25.06 -24.23 -7.50
CA ASP A 745 -26.23 -23.80 -8.27
C ASP A 745 -27.36 -23.35 -7.32
N ASN A 746 -27.16 -22.19 -6.70
CA ASN A 746 -28.12 -21.54 -5.82
C ASN A 746 -27.97 -20.00 -5.88
N ASP A 747 -28.72 -19.27 -5.05
CA ASP A 747 -28.70 -17.79 -5.00
C ASP A 747 -27.34 -17.18 -4.56
N LYS A 748 -26.35 -18.02 -4.23
CA LYS A 748 -24.97 -17.66 -3.86
C LYS A 748 -24.00 -18.46 -4.75
N PRO A 749 -23.61 -17.94 -5.92
CA PRO A 749 -22.86 -18.72 -6.91
C PRO A 749 -21.48 -19.16 -6.43
N LEU A 750 -20.95 -18.56 -5.35
CA LEU A 750 -19.72 -19.00 -4.69
C LEU A 750 -20.03 -19.50 -3.28
N ALA A 751 -19.86 -20.80 -3.07
CA ALA A 751 -19.79 -21.44 -1.76
C ALA A 751 -18.33 -21.63 -1.32
N TYR A 752 -18.12 -21.99 -0.06
CA TYR A 752 -16.79 -22.29 0.50
C TYR A 752 -16.72 -23.78 0.89
N ASP A 753 -15.60 -24.41 0.55
CA ASP A 753 -15.25 -25.81 0.80
C ASP A 753 -14.88 -26.05 2.26
N GLU A 754 -14.56 -24.99 3.01
CA GLU A 754 -14.78 -25.00 4.45
C GLU A 754 -16.28 -25.00 4.67
N GLN A 755 -16.87 -26.19 4.54
CA GLN A 755 -18.20 -26.43 5.03
C GLN A 755 -18.23 -25.90 6.46
N TYR A 756 -19.29 -25.19 6.80
CA TYR A 756 -19.60 -24.83 8.17
C TYR A 756 -19.34 -25.99 9.14
N SER A 757 -19.42 -27.26 8.73
CA SER A 757 -19.06 -28.43 9.56
C SER A 757 -17.64 -28.48 10.12
N ASP A 758 -16.64 -27.90 9.45
CA ASP A 758 -15.24 -28.01 9.88
C ASP A 758 -14.88 -26.95 10.92
N LEU A 759 -15.46 -25.74 10.79
CA LEU A 759 -15.29 -24.62 11.72
C LEU A 759 -16.43 -24.48 12.73
N VAL A 760 -17.56 -25.16 12.48
CA VAL A 760 -18.77 -25.13 13.30
C VAL A 760 -19.31 -26.55 13.46
N GLU A 761 -19.25 -27.08 14.67
CA GLU A 761 -19.79 -28.40 14.99
C GLU A 761 -21.24 -28.29 15.47
N ARG A 762 -22.07 -29.25 15.11
CA ARG A 762 -23.40 -29.39 15.70
C ARG A 762 -23.32 -30.28 16.94
N LYS A 763 -23.42 -29.69 18.14
CA LYS A 763 -23.50 -30.40 19.43
C LYS A 763 -24.87 -30.18 20.07
N ASN A 764 -25.56 -31.26 20.44
CA ASN A 764 -26.84 -31.25 21.16
C ASN A 764 -27.87 -30.26 20.58
N GLU A 765 -28.13 -30.36 19.27
CA GLU A 765 -29.07 -29.49 18.53
C GLU A 765 -28.68 -27.99 18.42
N SER A 766 -27.48 -27.60 18.90
CA SER A 766 -26.91 -26.26 18.76
C SER A 766 -25.63 -26.26 17.91
N TYR A 767 -25.33 -25.15 17.25
CA TYR A 767 -24.09 -24.94 16.49
C TYR A 767 -23.04 -24.28 17.39
N THR A 768 -21.82 -24.81 17.40
CA THR A 768 -20.71 -24.35 18.24
C THR A 768 -19.43 -24.21 17.41
N LEU A 769 -18.55 -23.29 17.75
CA LEU A 769 -17.27 -23.11 17.07
C LEU A 769 -16.34 -24.32 17.28
N ASN A 770 -15.74 -24.84 16.21
CA ASN A 770 -14.69 -25.85 16.27
C ASN A 770 -13.34 -25.19 16.60
N VAL A 771 -13.10 -24.97 17.88
CA VAL A 771 -11.86 -24.33 18.37
C VAL A 771 -10.63 -25.15 17.98
N GLU A 772 -10.69 -26.48 18.08
CA GLU A 772 -9.56 -27.36 17.75
C GLU A 772 -9.18 -27.30 16.26
N ALA A 773 -10.15 -27.20 15.36
CA ALA A 773 -9.88 -27.06 13.93
C ALA A 773 -9.20 -25.73 13.63
N LEU A 774 -9.69 -24.63 14.21
CA LEU A 774 -9.10 -23.30 14.07
C LEU A 774 -7.68 -23.22 14.63
N GLU A 775 -7.43 -23.82 15.80
CA GLU A 775 -6.09 -23.91 16.38
C GLU A 775 -5.14 -24.74 15.49
N LYS A 776 -5.60 -25.85 14.92
CA LYS A 776 -4.81 -26.65 13.96
C LYS A 776 -4.48 -25.88 12.66
N MET A 777 -5.35 -24.96 12.26
CA MET A 777 -5.10 -24.04 11.15
C MET A 777 -4.18 -22.88 11.54
N GLY A 778 -3.81 -22.76 12.81
CA GLY A 778 -2.98 -21.67 13.34
C GLY A 778 -3.75 -20.37 13.55
N VAL A 779 -5.08 -20.42 13.63
CA VAL A 779 -5.93 -19.23 13.81
C VAL A 779 -5.87 -18.74 15.26
N ASP A 780 -5.52 -17.47 15.44
CA ASP A 780 -5.68 -16.77 16.72
C ASP A 780 -7.07 -16.15 16.79
N ILE A 781 -8.00 -16.90 17.39
CA ILE A 781 -9.42 -16.50 17.51
C ILE A 781 -9.54 -15.21 18.33
N LYS A 782 -8.74 -15.07 19.38
CA LYS A 782 -8.78 -13.90 20.27
C LYS A 782 -8.38 -12.65 19.50
N GLU A 783 -7.22 -12.68 18.86
CA GLU A 783 -6.71 -11.54 18.09
C GLU A 783 -7.64 -11.20 16.90
N THR A 784 -8.23 -12.22 16.26
CA THR A 784 -9.25 -12.05 15.21
C THR A 784 -10.47 -11.27 15.75
N LEU A 785 -10.99 -11.67 16.92
CA LEU A 785 -12.13 -10.99 17.56
C LEU A 785 -11.78 -9.55 17.96
N GLU A 786 -10.58 -9.31 18.50
CA GLU A 786 -10.12 -7.97 18.87
C GLU A 786 -9.98 -7.06 17.65
N ASN A 787 -9.47 -7.56 16.51
CA ASN A 787 -9.40 -6.82 15.26
C ASN A 787 -10.81 -6.50 14.70
N LEU A 788 -11.70 -7.49 14.72
CA LEU A 788 -13.07 -7.36 14.21
C LEU A 788 -13.91 -6.36 15.02
N HIS A 789 -13.87 -6.41 16.34
CA HIS A 789 -14.76 -5.61 17.19
C HIS A 789 -14.12 -4.34 17.73
N GLY A 790 -12.79 -4.25 17.66
CA GLY A 790 -12.02 -3.14 18.20
C GLY A 790 -12.05 -3.00 19.72
N VAL A 791 -12.51 -4.04 20.41
CA VAL A 791 -12.57 -4.13 21.87
C VAL A 791 -11.85 -5.40 22.32
N GLY A 792 -11.12 -5.29 23.43
CA GLY A 792 -10.35 -6.42 23.96
C GLY A 792 -11.26 -7.58 24.38
N VAL A 793 -10.76 -8.81 24.30
CA VAL A 793 -11.49 -10.00 24.74
C VAL A 793 -11.13 -10.32 26.20
N GLU A 794 -12.13 -10.52 27.07
CA GLU A 794 -11.92 -10.99 28.45
C GLU A 794 -11.76 -12.52 28.46
N PHE A 795 -12.70 -13.22 27.84
CA PHE A 795 -12.64 -14.66 27.61
C PHE A 795 -13.53 -15.03 26.42
N PHE A 796 -13.31 -16.22 25.89
CA PHE A 796 -14.19 -16.85 24.91
C PHE A 796 -14.21 -18.37 25.12
N ASN A 797 -15.24 -19.04 24.59
CA ASN A 797 -15.32 -20.49 24.47
C ASN A 797 -16.05 -20.85 23.17
N GLU A 798 -16.34 -22.13 22.94
CA GLU A 798 -17.01 -22.62 21.72
C GLU A 798 -18.42 -22.02 21.45
N LYS A 799 -19.03 -21.33 22.43
CA LYS A 799 -20.40 -20.77 22.32
C LYS A 799 -20.43 -19.25 22.42
N VAL A 800 -19.62 -18.67 23.31
CA VAL A 800 -19.73 -17.25 23.67
C VAL A 800 -18.37 -16.57 23.77
N VAL A 801 -18.38 -15.26 23.55
CA VAL A 801 -17.28 -14.34 23.82
C VAL A 801 -17.79 -13.22 24.74
N LYS A 802 -16.94 -12.82 25.69
CA LYS A 802 -17.15 -11.63 26.49
C LYS A 802 -16.07 -10.59 26.18
N PHE A 803 -16.51 -9.42 25.73
CA PHE A 803 -15.62 -8.29 25.44
C PHE A 803 -15.44 -7.40 26.67
N LYS A 804 -14.27 -6.76 26.79
CA LYS A 804 -13.94 -5.84 27.88
C LYS A 804 -14.93 -4.68 27.91
N GLY A 805 -15.48 -4.43 29.08
CA GLY A 805 -16.46 -3.35 29.30
C GLY A 805 -17.87 -3.66 28.81
N ASN A 806 -18.15 -4.90 28.38
CA ASN A 806 -19.49 -5.35 28.04
C ASN A 806 -20.05 -6.29 29.12
N ASP A 807 -21.24 -5.99 29.62
CA ASP A 807 -21.89 -6.77 30.69
C ASP A 807 -22.49 -8.09 30.18
N LYS A 808 -22.70 -8.22 28.87
CA LYS A 808 -23.34 -9.40 28.25
C LYS A 808 -22.37 -10.17 27.37
N GLU A 809 -22.49 -11.49 27.46
CA GLU A 809 -21.87 -12.43 26.53
C GLU A 809 -22.55 -12.34 25.16
N VAL A 810 -21.74 -12.48 24.10
CA VAL A 810 -22.18 -12.51 22.71
C VAL A 810 -21.92 -13.91 22.16
N GLU A 811 -22.85 -14.44 21.37
CA GLU A 811 -22.66 -15.70 20.65
C GLU A 811 -21.42 -15.60 19.74
N ILE A 812 -20.47 -16.54 19.89
CA ILE A 812 -19.16 -16.45 19.23
C ILE A 812 -19.28 -16.52 17.69
N LEU A 813 -20.20 -17.33 17.18
CA LEU A 813 -20.48 -17.42 15.74
C LEU A 813 -21.02 -16.11 15.17
N LYS A 814 -21.84 -15.41 15.96
CA LYS A 814 -22.33 -14.07 15.62
C LYS A 814 -21.19 -13.05 15.65
N ALA A 815 -20.27 -13.16 16.61
CA ALA A 815 -19.11 -12.29 16.71
C ALA A 815 -18.10 -12.51 15.56
N LEU A 816 -17.97 -13.73 15.05
CA LEU A 816 -17.08 -14.08 13.94
C LEU A 816 -17.75 -14.01 12.56
N LYS A 817 -19.03 -13.66 12.48
CA LYS A 817 -19.84 -13.71 11.26
C LYS A 817 -19.17 -13.07 10.05
N GLU A 818 -18.59 -11.88 10.22
CA GLU A 818 -17.92 -11.15 9.13
C GLU A 818 -16.65 -11.84 8.62
N ALA A 819 -15.92 -12.53 9.49
CA ALA A 819 -14.68 -13.24 9.15
C ALA A 819 -14.91 -14.69 8.72
N LEU A 820 -16.10 -15.26 8.87
CA LEU A 820 -16.41 -16.63 8.46
C LEU A 820 -17.10 -16.72 7.09
N ILE A 821 -17.42 -15.58 6.45
CA ILE A 821 -18.17 -15.43 5.20
C ILE A 821 -19.50 -16.21 5.21
N TRP A 822 -20.59 -15.48 5.46
CA TRP A 822 -21.92 -16.09 5.64
C TRP A 822 -22.79 -16.18 4.39
#